data_AF-A0A2T1C2A1-F1
#
_entry.id   AF-A0A2T1C2A1-F1
#
_cell.length_a   1.000
_cell.length_b   1.000
_cell.length_c   1.000
_cell.angle_alpha   90.00
_cell.angle_beta   90.00
_cell.angle_gamma   90.00
#
_symmetry.space_group_name_H-M   'P 1'
#
loop_
_entity.id
_entity.type
_entity.pdbx_description
1 polymer ?
#
loop_
_entity_poly.entity_id
_entity_poly.type
_entity_poly.pdbx_seq_one_letter_code
_entity_poly.pdbx_strand_id
1 'polypeptide(L)'
;MNRFHCMLWAIASSLLLLPPTPANSSNWMNSDRLNLADNPSETRSDLSTPNSTGLVEQIDKIAQQITVRIDGSKPETGNGSGVIIGKTGNTYYVLTNYHVVKVPDTHKIVTPDGKSHTVANKNIFKENGLDVAILQFSSQDTYQVATVSNYQYSERDYWVFLSGFPAQAKGKRQLKPGFLWNREQGILRTQDGNSLSNGYELVYTNLSLPGMSGGPVLDVKGRVIGLSGRQEGEKVTSKLDRNIGYALGVPISNCLGLITKANIEPGALKVETTAPQKLTEAQGNSIRNHPSFTAEKPPADADENQWLNYGNHLWRLGKYEEAVAALNKAIELNSDFDIAYYVLGLVQYDRQKYPEAIASFGKAVELNPLFYEAWREQSQTLIALKKYPEALAAIEQAIDANSDDFILYVLKGNILGKLKRYAEGKTTLTQAIAIKPNDALARNNRGVLYYELKNDREAQADYDRAIAINPKWDKAYINRGILYTELKKYREAETDLTQAIALNPNNDLAYYNRGVLYDKLQKYQQAEADYTKAIALNPNYANSYNNRGVLYGKFAKYKQAESDLNRAIDLDSNFSQAYNNRGVLNEKLRKVRQAEADYTKAIAADRSNYEAYNNRGVLYGKQEKYREAELDFTSAIAINTNYAEAYSNRGLVYVELRKYQRAVDDFEQAAQIFKQQDRMEDYQKIQEILKPLEVLTK
;
A
#
# COMPACT_ATOMS: atom_id res chain seq x y z
N MET A 1 -19.96 -38.30 -46.26
CA MET A 1 -19.56 -38.22 -44.84
C MET A 1 -18.18 -37.56 -44.64
N ASN A 2 -17.07 -38.02 -45.24
CA ASN A 2 -15.74 -37.37 -45.05
C ASN A 2 -15.68 -35.88 -45.40
N ARG A 3 -16.37 -35.41 -46.45
CA ARG A 3 -16.42 -33.97 -46.77
C ARG A 3 -17.22 -33.14 -45.76
N PHE A 4 -18.23 -33.73 -45.13
CA PHE A 4 -19.07 -33.06 -44.13
C PHE A 4 -18.33 -32.91 -42.80
N HIS A 5 -17.62 -33.98 -42.41
CA HIS A 5 -16.74 -34.00 -41.23
C HIS A 5 -15.54 -33.05 -41.39
N CYS A 6 -14.87 -33.01 -42.55
CA CYS A 6 -13.81 -32.03 -42.81
C CYS A 6 -14.32 -30.58 -42.89
N MET A 7 -15.54 -30.35 -43.40
CA MET A 7 -16.15 -29.02 -43.48
C MET A 7 -16.58 -28.51 -42.09
N LEU A 8 -17.21 -29.37 -41.27
CA LEU A 8 -17.54 -29.08 -39.87
C LEU A 8 -16.28 -28.79 -39.05
N TRP A 9 -15.22 -29.59 -39.19
CA TRP A 9 -13.95 -29.33 -38.50
C TRP A 9 -13.19 -28.13 -39.06
N ALA A 10 -13.33 -27.75 -40.34
CA ALA A 10 -12.71 -26.54 -40.90
C ALA A 10 -13.42 -25.26 -40.43
N ILE A 11 -14.76 -25.26 -40.39
CA ILE A 11 -15.58 -24.16 -39.86
C ILE A 11 -15.40 -24.08 -38.33
N ALA A 12 -15.41 -25.23 -37.64
CA ALA A 12 -15.05 -25.30 -36.22
C ALA A 12 -13.60 -24.87 -35.97
N SER A 13 -12.64 -25.18 -36.85
CA SER A 13 -11.25 -24.73 -36.73
C SER A 13 -11.12 -23.20 -36.78
N SER A 14 -12.05 -22.52 -37.45
CA SER A 14 -12.14 -21.05 -37.49
C SER A 14 -12.86 -20.43 -36.27
N LEU A 15 -13.65 -21.24 -35.54
CA LEU A 15 -14.15 -20.95 -34.19
C LEU A 15 -13.14 -21.35 -33.09
N LEU A 16 -12.24 -22.30 -33.39
CA LEU A 16 -11.14 -22.84 -32.55
C LEU A 16 -9.82 -22.09 -32.74
N LEU A 17 -9.75 -21.08 -33.62
CA LEU A 17 -8.76 -20.02 -33.44
C LEU A 17 -9.14 -19.38 -32.11
N LEU A 18 -8.53 -19.90 -31.05
CA LEU A 18 -8.62 -19.39 -29.68
C LEU A 18 -8.83 -17.89 -29.81
N PRO A 19 -10.03 -17.36 -29.50
CA PRO A 19 -10.16 -15.92 -29.44
C PRO A 19 -9.01 -15.44 -28.54
N PRO A 20 -8.44 -14.23 -28.76
CA PRO A 20 -7.60 -13.65 -27.73
C PRO A 20 -8.38 -13.84 -26.44
N THR A 21 -7.79 -14.55 -25.47
CA THR A 21 -8.40 -14.79 -24.18
C THR A 21 -9.07 -13.46 -23.80
N PRO A 22 -10.41 -13.39 -23.69
CA PRO A 22 -11.01 -12.17 -23.18
C PRO A 22 -10.27 -11.93 -21.88
N ALA A 23 -9.69 -10.74 -21.69
CA ALA A 23 -8.99 -10.40 -20.47
C ALA A 23 -10.00 -10.58 -19.33
N ASN A 24 -10.00 -11.76 -18.70
CA ASN A 24 -11.13 -12.21 -17.92
C ASN A 24 -11.20 -11.37 -16.65
N SER A 25 -12.39 -10.84 -16.42
CA SER A 25 -12.74 -9.84 -15.42
C SER A 25 -12.77 -10.40 -13.99
N SER A 26 -11.98 -11.43 -13.68
CA SER A 26 -11.89 -12.01 -12.33
C SER A 26 -10.55 -11.78 -11.65
N ASN A 27 -9.49 -11.42 -12.39
CA ASN A 27 -8.12 -11.32 -11.84
C ASN A 27 -7.49 -9.91 -11.86
N TRP A 28 -8.19 -8.91 -12.39
CA TRP A 28 -7.74 -7.51 -12.41
C TRP A 28 -7.68 -6.89 -11.02
N MET A 29 -8.40 -7.45 -10.06
CA MET A 29 -8.33 -7.07 -8.66
C MET A 29 -7.71 -8.18 -7.83
N ASN A 30 -6.38 -8.23 -7.81
CA ASN A 30 -5.75 -8.64 -6.56
C ASN A 30 -5.87 -7.47 -5.58
N SER A 31 -7.08 -7.25 -5.06
CA SER A 31 -7.41 -6.23 -4.05
C SER A 31 -6.61 -6.41 -2.76
N ASP A 32 -5.85 -7.50 -2.65
CA ASP A 32 -4.80 -7.77 -1.65
C ASP A 32 -3.73 -6.67 -1.60
N ARG A 33 -3.37 -6.06 -2.74
CA ARG A 33 -2.38 -4.96 -2.77
C ARG A 33 -2.94 -3.55 -2.84
N LEU A 34 -4.20 -3.41 -3.28
CA LEU A 34 -4.88 -2.12 -3.30
C LEU A 34 -5.36 -1.71 -1.90
N ASN A 35 -5.48 -2.67 -0.96
CA ASN A 35 -5.67 -2.43 0.46
C ASN A 35 -4.35 -2.61 1.23
N LEU A 36 -3.83 -1.48 1.73
CA LEU A 36 -2.81 -1.16 2.76
C LEU A 36 -1.96 -2.22 3.51
N ALA A 37 -2.17 -3.52 3.39
CA ALA A 37 -1.56 -4.54 4.26
C ALA A 37 -0.33 -5.26 3.66
N ASP A 38 -0.02 -5.09 2.37
CA ASP A 38 1.12 -5.79 1.77
C ASP A 38 2.41 -4.99 1.92
N ASN A 39 3.19 -5.33 2.95
CA ASN A 39 4.58 -4.92 3.11
C ASN A 39 5.46 -5.81 2.22
N PRO A 40 6.27 -5.29 1.28
CA PRO A 40 7.11 -6.14 0.45
C PRO A 40 8.19 -6.81 1.32
N SER A 41 8.21 -8.13 1.30
CA SER A 41 9.31 -8.95 1.77
C SER A 41 10.54 -8.72 0.88
N GLU A 42 11.67 -8.35 1.47
CA GLU A 42 12.97 -8.45 0.79
C GLU A 42 14.00 -9.12 1.70
N THR A 43 14.36 -10.34 1.32
CA THR A 43 15.62 -10.98 1.71
C THR A 43 16.76 -10.40 0.89
N ARG A 44 17.80 -9.92 1.58
CA ARG A 44 18.99 -9.27 1.03
C ARG A 44 19.96 -10.28 0.43
N SER A 45 20.67 -9.86 -0.62
CA SER A 45 21.99 -10.38 -0.96
C SER A 45 22.97 -9.26 -1.26
N ASP A 46 24.19 -9.50 -0.81
CA ASP A 46 25.32 -8.63 -0.54
C ASP A 46 25.95 -7.95 -1.78
N LEU A 47 26.44 -6.71 -1.59
CA LEU A 47 27.54 -6.13 -2.36
C LEU A 47 28.34 -5.21 -1.42
N SER A 48 29.55 -5.67 -1.12
CA SER A 48 30.55 -4.96 -0.33
C SER A 48 31.10 -3.75 -1.09
N THR A 49 31.19 -2.59 -0.43
CA THR A 49 32.26 -1.56 -0.58
C THR A 49 32.06 -0.38 0.38
N PRO A 50 33.13 0.39 0.70
CA PRO A 50 33.25 1.14 1.96
C PRO A 50 32.94 2.64 1.85
N ASN A 51 32.19 3.16 2.83
CA ASN A 51 32.41 4.43 3.56
C ASN A 51 31.12 4.78 4.33
N SER A 52 30.93 4.16 5.50
CA SER A 52 29.83 4.45 6.44
C SER A 52 30.18 5.56 7.44
N THR A 53 31.43 6.06 7.41
CA THR A 53 31.97 7.01 8.38
C THR A 53 31.56 8.44 8.01
N GLY A 54 30.83 9.13 8.89
CA GLY A 54 30.48 10.55 8.69
C GLY A 54 29.01 10.85 8.35
N LEU A 55 28.14 9.86 8.13
CA LEU A 55 26.74 10.11 7.75
C LEU A 55 25.99 10.88 8.85
N VAL A 56 26.07 10.39 10.09
CA VAL A 56 25.39 11.02 11.22
C VAL A 56 25.97 12.40 11.51
N GLU A 57 27.29 12.55 11.41
CA GLU A 57 27.99 13.81 11.61
C GLU A 57 27.61 14.85 10.56
N GLN A 58 27.42 14.45 9.30
CA GLN A 58 26.93 15.33 8.23
C GLN A 58 25.50 15.81 8.51
N ILE A 59 24.60 14.89 8.85
CA ILE A 59 23.21 15.22 9.17
C ILE A 59 23.15 16.12 10.40
N ASP A 60 23.91 15.80 11.44
CA ASP A 60 23.92 16.58 12.67
C ASP A 60 24.47 17.99 12.47
N LYS A 61 25.53 18.13 11.65
CA LYS A 61 26.08 19.43 11.26
C LYS A 61 25.04 20.27 10.53
N ILE A 62 24.34 19.71 9.54
CA ILE A 62 23.26 20.41 8.83
C ILE A 62 22.17 20.81 9.81
N ALA A 63 21.69 19.86 10.61
CA ALA A 63 20.65 20.08 11.61
C ALA A 63 21.02 21.20 12.59
N GLN A 64 22.30 21.33 12.96
CA GLN A 64 22.78 22.34 13.91
C GLN A 64 22.67 23.73 13.32
N GLN A 65 22.97 23.86 12.04
CA GLN A 65 23.05 25.14 11.35
C GLN A 65 21.68 25.70 10.94
N ILE A 66 20.65 24.86 10.90
CA ILE A 66 19.30 25.25 10.44
C ILE A 66 18.25 25.31 11.56
N THR A 67 18.48 24.62 12.69
CA THR A 67 17.49 24.52 13.78
C THR A 67 17.62 25.69 14.74
N VAL A 68 16.50 26.31 15.09
CA VAL A 68 16.43 27.43 16.03
C VAL A 68 15.60 27.05 17.26
N ARG A 69 15.87 27.70 18.39
CA ARG A 69 15.00 27.64 19.57
C ARG A 69 14.02 28.81 19.53
N ILE A 70 12.79 28.58 19.94
CA ILE A 70 11.74 29.60 20.03
C ILE A 70 11.35 29.73 21.50
N ASP A 71 11.61 30.88 22.09
CA ASP A 71 11.28 31.15 23.49
C ASP A 71 10.04 32.07 23.55
N GLY A 72 9.03 31.67 24.33
CA GLY A 72 7.96 32.59 24.77
C GLY A 72 8.45 33.52 25.89
N SER A 73 7.74 34.62 26.16
CA SER A 73 8.18 35.57 27.19
C SER A 73 7.84 35.11 28.62
N LYS A 74 7.00 34.09 28.77
CA LYS A 74 6.59 33.53 30.06
C LYS A 74 7.15 32.13 30.32
N PRO A 75 7.47 31.77 31.58
CA PRO A 75 7.93 30.42 31.93
C PRO A 75 6.91 29.31 31.57
N GLU A 76 5.62 29.65 31.66
CA GLU A 76 4.48 28.76 31.40
C GLU A 76 4.17 28.53 29.91
N THR A 77 4.75 29.33 29.01
CA THR A 77 4.58 29.12 27.55
C THR A 77 5.53 28.07 26.98
N GLY A 78 6.48 27.57 27.78
CA GLY A 78 7.50 26.62 27.33
C GLY A 78 8.44 27.20 26.27
N ASN A 79 9.50 26.47 25.97
CA ASN A 79 10.32 26.68 24.78
C ASN A 79 9.83 25.75 23.66
N GLY A 80 9.99 26.17 22.42
CA GLY A 80 9.75 25.36 21.22
C GLY A 80 10.97 25.37 20.30
N SER A 81 10.82 24.79 19.12
CA SER A 81 11.85 24.68 18.11
C SER A 81 11.33 25.19 16.76
N GLY A 82 12.24 25.49 15.84
CA GLY A 82 11.93 25.93 14.49
C GLY A 82 13.06 25.61 13.52
N VAL A 83 12.86 25.90 12.24
CA VAL A 83 13.88 25.72 11.19
C VAL A 83 13.92 26.92 10.25
N ILE A 84 15.13 27.39 9.92
CA ILE A 84 15.36 28.48 8.95
C ILE A 84 15.16 27.90 7.54
N ILE A 85 14.09 28.32 6.86
CA ILE A 85 13.69 27.77 5.55
C ILE A 85 13.99 28.70 4.37
N GLY A 86 14.25 29.98 4.63
CA GLY A 86 14.55 30.92 3.56
C GLY A 86 15.10 32.26 4.03
N LYS A 87 15.55 33.06 3.06
CA LYS A 87 16.05 34.42 3.27
C LYS A 87 15.75 35.31 2.05
N THR A 88 15.28 36.54 2.31
CA THR A 88 15.09 37.60 1.30
C THR A 88 15.69 38.89 1.86
N GLY A 89 16.70 39.45 1.17
CA GLY A 89 17.47 40.57 1.72
C GLY A 89 18.09 40.19 3.08
N ASN A 90 17.82 40.96 4.13
CA ASN A 90 18.26 40.66 5.51
C ASN A 90 17.19 39.96 6.36
N THR A 91 16.05 39.60 5.77
CA THR A 91 14.95 38.94 6.46
C THR A 91 15.04 37.43 6.29
N TYR A 92 15.03 36.71 7.41
CA TYR A 92 15.01 35.26 7.48
C TYR A 92 13.60 34.77 7.83
N TYR A 93 13.25 33.59 7.30
CA TYR A 93 11.98 32.94 7.51
C TYR A 93 12.18 31.64 8.29
N VAL A 94 11.51 31.52 9.43
CA VAL A 94 11.55 30.34 10.30
C VAL A 94 10.21 29.65 10.25
N LEU A 95 10.22 28.36 9.97
CA LEU A 95 9.05 27.50 10.04
C LEU A 95 8.97 26.83 11.42
N THR A 96 7.78 26.79 12.01
CA THR A 96 7.50 26.12 13.30
C THR A 96 6.03 25.70 13.37
N ASN A 97 5.61 24.99 14.42
CA ASN A 97 4.19 24.74 14.65
C ASN A 97 3.46 25.97 15.17
N TYR A 98 2.20 26.15 14.80
CA TYR A 98 1.43 27.29 15.26
C TYR A 98 1.22 27.25 16.79
N HIS A 99 1.01 26.08 17.38
CA HIS A 99 0.85 25.96 18.83
C HIS A 99 2.06 26.46 19.64
N VAL A 100 3.27 26.44 19.07
CA VAL A 100 4.49 26.99 19.69
C VAL A 100 4.41 28.51 19.85
N VAL A 101 3.65 29.17 18.97
CA VAL A 101 3.51 30.64 18.94
C VAL A 101 2.07 31.12 19.09
N LYS A 102 1.18 30.24 19.59
CA LYS A 102 -0.26 30.50 19.65
C LYS A 102 -0.62 31.56 20.68
N VAL A 103 0.13 31.63 21.77
CA VAL A 103 -0.07 32.63 22.81
C VAL A 103 0.36 33.99 22.26
N PRO A 104 -0.51 35.01 22.23
CA PRO A 104 -0.15 36.33 21.72
C PRO A 104 0.88 36.98 22.66
N ASP A 105 2.15 36.81 22.34
CA ASP A 105 3.27 37.20 23.19
C ASP A 105 4.49 37.61 22.35
N THR A 106 5.47 38.25 22.99
CA THR A 106 6.76 38.55 22.39
C THR A 106 7.59 37.27 22.33
N HIS A 107 7.69 36.68 21.15
CA HIS A 107 8.51 35.48 20.93
C HIS A 107 9.95 35.88 20.59
N LYS A 108 10.91 35.04 20.98
CA LYS A 108 12.32 35.19 20.62
C LYS A 108 12.81 33.98 19.85
N ILE A 109 13.42 34.22 18.71
CA ILE A 109 14.18 33.21 17.97
C ILE A 109 15.62 33.24 18.46
N VAL A 110 16.12 32.12 18.97
CA VAL A 110 17.54 31.95 19.28
C VAL A 110 18.19 31.16 18.16
N THR A 111 19.09 31.82 17.44
CA THR A 111 19.79 31.27 16.27
C THR A 111 20.92 30.32 16.69
N PRO A 112 21.48 29.51 15.76
CA PRO A 112 22.52 28.51 16.08
C PRO A 112 23.78 29.06 16.76
N ASP A 113 24.09 30.33 16.55
CA ASP A 113 25.19 31.08 17.19
C ASP A 113 24.82 31.60 18.60
N GLY A 114 23.61 31.33 19.08
CA GLY A 114 23.11 31.75 20.39
C GLY A 114 22.53 33.17 20.42
N LYS A 115 22.52 33.91 19.31
CA LYS A 115 21.93 35.26 19.26
C LYS A 115 20.41 35.19 19.33
N SER A 116 19.80 36.17 19.99
CA SER A 116 18.36 36.23 20.20
C SER A 116 17.72 37.37 19.39
N HIS A 117 16.68 37.05 18.63
CA HIS A 117 15.96 37.97 17.76
C HIS A 117 14.49 38.01 18.14
N THR A 118 13.96 39.21 18.42
CA THR A 118 12.57 39.38 18.84
C THR A 118 11.63 39.35 17.62
N VAL A 119 10.54 38.60 17.72
CA VAL A 119 9.51 38.47 16.68
C VAL A 119 8.21 39.11 17.16
N ALA A 120 7.81 40.18 16.49
CA ALA A 120 6.51 40.82 16.74
C ALA A 120 5.37 39.96 16.17
N ASN A 121 4.18 40.00 16.79
CA ASN A 121 3.01 39.23 16.33
C ASN A 121 2.63 39.49 14.86
N LYS A 122 2.87 40.72 14.35
CA LYS A 122 2.64 41.07 12.93
C LYS A 122 3.57 40.32 11.94
N ASN A 123 4.66 39.74 12.45
CA ASN A 123 5.65 38.99 11.68
C ASN A 123 5.43 37.46 11.80
N ILE A 124 4.26 37.04 12.29
CA ILE A 124 3.87 35.63 12.41
C ILE A 124 2.74 35.36 11.42
N PHE A 125 3.02 34.54 10.41
CA PHE A 125 2.07 34.12 9.38
C PHE A 125 1.53 32.74 9.73
N LYS A 126 0.21 32.56 9.63
CA LYS A 126 -0.47 31.30 9.94
C LYS A 126 -1.65 31.08 9.00
N GLU A 127 -2.12 29.84 8.92
CA GLU A 127 -3.31 29.46 8.16
C GLU A 127 -4.29 28.69 9.05
N ASN A 128 -5.58 28.99 8.93
CA ASN A 128 -6.62 28.30 9.69
C ASN A 128 -6.67 26.82 9.29
N GLY A 129 -6.73 25.94 10.29
CA GLY A 129 -6.76 24.49 10.06
C GLY A 129 -5.40 23.87 9.73
N LEU A 130 -4.30 24.59 9.91
CA LEU A 130 -2.93 24.08 9.79
C LEU A 130 -2.12 24.47 11.04
N ASP A 131 -1.52 23.50 11.71
CA ASP A 131 -0.67 23.75 12.89
C ASP A 131 0.76 24.14 12.49
N VAL A 132 0.86 25.19 11.66
CA VAL A 132 2.13 25.72 11.13
C VAL A 132 2.11 27.23 11.19
N ALA A 133 3.24 27.80 11.56
CA ALA A 133 3.49 29.23 11.49
C ALA A 133 4.84 29.53 10.82
N ILE A 134 4.90 30.67 10.15
CA ILE A 134 6.14 31.26 9.62
C ILE A 134 6.45 32.52 10.42
N LEU A 135 7.64 32.57 11.00
CA LEU A 135 8.15 33.73 11.72
C LEU A 135 9.17 34.46 10.85
N GLN A 136 9.16 35.79 10.90
CA GLN A 136 10.17 36.62 10.25
C GLN A 136 11.02 37.37 11.28
N PHE A 137 12.34 37.31 11.07
CA PHE A 137 13.30 38.15 11.80
C PHE A 137 14.37 38.71 10.85
N SER A 138 14.97 39.84 11.21
CA SER A 138 16.01 40.47 10.38
C SER A 138 17.38 40.34 11.05
N SER A 139 18.40 39.99 10.28
CA SER A 139 19.79 39.95 10.74
C SER A 139 20.76 40.24 9.61
N GLN A 140 21.88 40.88 9.95
CA GLN A 140 23.03 41.06 9.05
C GLN A 140 23.93 39.82 9.04
N ASP A 141 23.80 38.95 10.04
CA ASP A 141 24.54 37.69 10.10
C ASP A 141 24.06 36.73 9.01
N THR A 142 24.94 35.80 8.63
CA THR A 142 24.63 34.75 7.64
C THR A 142 24.27 33.45 8.34
N TYR A 143 23.02 33.00 8.17
CA TYR A 143 22.55 31.71 8.67
C TYR A 143 22.28 30.75 7.51
N GLN A 144 22.48 29.45 7.75
CA GLN A 144 22.20 28.44 6.75
C GLN A 144 20.69 28.28 6.57
N VAL A 145 20.26 28.35 5.32
CA VAL A 145 18.90 28.03 4.90
C VAL A 145 18.80 26.53 4.63
N ALA A 146 17.79 25.89 5.22
CA ALA A 146 17.51 24.48 5.02
C ALA A 146 17.09 24.17 3.58
N THR A 147 17.50 23.01 3.09
CA THR A 147 16.85 22.37 1.96
C THR A 147 15.59 21.67 2.47
N VAL A 148 14.43 22.00 1.89
CA VAL A 148 13.15 21.34 2.17
C VAL A 148 12.83 20.34 1.07
N SER A 149 12.09 19.30 1.40
CA SER A 149 11.78 18.21 0.47
C SER A 149 10.28 18.02 0.27
N ASN A 150 9.88 17.63 -0.94
CA ASN A 150 8.48 17.39 -1.31
C ASN A 150 8.37 16.16 -2.22
N TYR A 151 8.99 15.05 -1.79
CA TYR A 151 8.85 13.74 -2.43
C TYR A 151 7.82 12.88 -1.68
N GLN A 152 7.24 11.89 -2.35
CA GLN A 152 6.34 10.91 -1.73
C GLN A 152 7.17 9.81 -1.03
N TYR A 153 6.82 9.49 0.22
CA TYR A 153 7.46 8.44 1.00
C TYR A 153 6.76 7.09 0.70
N SER A 154 7.40 6.20 -0.06
CA SER A 154 6.75 4.98 -0.59
C SER A 154 7.04 3.68 0.18
N GLU A 155 8.09 3.64 1.01
CA GLU A 155 8.57 2.42 1.68
C GLU A 155 8.74 2.61 3.20
N ARG A 156 8.80 1.49 3.92
CA ARG A 156 9.20 1.40 5.33
C ARG A 156 10.72 1.64 5.46
N ASP A 157 11.17 1.98 6.66
CA ASP A 157 12.59 2.06 7.07
C ASP A 157 13.40 3.26 6.55
N TYR A 158 12.74 4.36 6.19
CA TYR A 158 13.45 5.64 6.10
C TYR A 158 13.86 6.07 7.50
N TRP A 159 15.16 5.95 7.77
CA TRP A 159 15.76 6.65 8.90
C TRP A 159 15.45 8.14 8.78
N VAL A 160 14.89 8.68 9.85
CA VAL A 160 14.63 10.11 9.98
C VAL A 160 15.20 10.62 11.28
N PHE A 161 15.58 11.89 11.27
CA PHE A 161 16.26 12.53 12.38
C PHE A 161 15.47 13.75 12.83
N LEU A 162 15.07 13.75 14.10
CA LEU A 162 14.39 14.86 14.74
C LEU A 162 15.44 15.74 15.42
N SER A 163 15.55 17.00 14.97
CA SER A 163 16.34 18.01 15.66
C SER A 163 15.45 19.00 16.41
N GLY A 164 15.83 19.35 17.64
CA GLY A 164 15.07 20.31 18.44
C GLY A 164 15.73 20.62 19.77
N PHE A 165 15.07 21.45 20.57
CA PHE A 165 15.54 21.93 21.87
C PHE A 165 14.64 21.44 23.01
N PRO A 166 14.90 20.24 23.57
CA PRO A 166 14.14 19.77 24.73
C PRO A 166 14.23 20.76 25.90
N ALA A 167 13.10 21.02 26.55
CA ALA A 167 13.01 21.89 27.72
C ALA A 167 14.01 21.49 28.81
N GLN A 168 14.08 20.17 29.10
CA GLN A 168 14.99 19.61 30.11
C GLN A 168 16.48 19.73 29.76
N ALA A 169 16.84 19.95 28.49
CA ALA A 169 18.21 20.06 28.04
C ALA A 169 18.82 21.47 28.24
N LYS A 170 18.09 22.40 28.91
CA LYS A 170 18.57 23.74 29.29
C LYS A 170 19.21 24.50 28.12
N GLY A 171 18.52 24.51 26.99
CA GLY A 171 18.95 25.22 25.78
C GLY A 171 19.94 24.46 24.89
N LYS A 172 20.30 23.21 25.22
CA LYS A 172 21.09 22.35 24.34
C LYS A 172 20.19 21.69 23.29
N ARG A 173 20.57 21.78 22.02
CA ARG A 173 19.95 21.06 20.91
C ARG A 173 20.21 19.56 21.05
N GLN A 174 19.23 18.74 20.67
CA GLN A 174 19.40 17.30 20.52
C GLN A 174 19.01 16.85 19.10
N LEU A 175 19.67 15.79 18.62
CA LEU A 175 19.30 15.05 17.44
C LEU A 175 18.87 13.65 17.87
N LYS A 176 17.69 13.21 17.45
CA LYS A 176 17.12 11.90 17.81
C LYS A 176 16.83 11.11 16.54
N PRO A 177 17.32 9.87 16.38
CA PRO A 177 17.01 9.04 15.23
C PRO A 177 15.70 8.29 15.44
N GLY A 178 15.15 7.75 14.36
CA GLY A 178 13.99 6.90 14.35
C GLY A 178 13.61 6.53 12.92
N PHE A 179 12.44 5.92 12.77
CA PHE A 179 11.93 5.41 11.51
C PHE A 179 10.65 6.15 11.13
N LEU A 180 10.54 6.50 9.85
CA LEU A 180 9.33 7.07 9.27
C LEU A 180 8.44 5.94 8.72
N TRP A 181 7.15 6.01 9.06
CA TRP A 181 6.13 5.22 8.39
C TRP A 181 5.67 5.94 7.13
N ASN A 182 5.40 5.19 6.06
CA ASN A 182 4.68 5.77 4.94
C ASN A 182 3.30 6.26 5.43
N ARG A 183 2.74 7.25 4.73
CA ARG A 183 1.51 7.95 5.15
C ARG A 183 0.37 6.99 5.51
N GLU A 184 0.21 5.97 4.69
CA GLU A 184 -0.83 4.95 4.78
C GLU A 184 -0.69 4.03 5.99
N GLN A 185 0.50 3.48 6.21
CA GLN A 185 0.83 2.69 7.40
C GLN A 185 0.75 3.55 8.66
N GLY A 186 1.20 4.81 8.56
CA GLY A 186 1.10 5.78 9.63
C GLY A 186 -0.34 6.03 10.06
N ILE A 187 -1.26 6.25 9.10
CA ILE A 187 -2.70 6.43 9.36
C ILE A 187 -3.29 5.25 10.15
N LEU A 188 -2.90 4.02 9.84
CA LEU A 188 -3.40 2.83 10.55
C LEU A 188 -2.83 2.67 11.97
N ARG A 189 -1.81 3.45 12.34
CA ARG A 189 -1.09 3.39 13.61
C ARG A 189 -1.33 4.60 14.52
N THR A 190 -1.99 5.64 14.02
CA THR A 190 -2.36 6.80 14.84
C THR A 190 -3.48 6.48 15.82
N GLN A 191 -3.62 7.26 16.87
CA GLN A 191 -4.59 6.99 17.94
C GLN A 191 -6.03 7.24 17.52
N ASP A 192 -6.30 8.29 16.74
CA ASP A 192 -7.66 8.64 16.35
C ASP A 192 -7.74 9.47 15.05
N GLY A 193 -8.96 9.87 14.69
CA GLY A 193 -9.23 10.76 13.57
C GLY A 193 -8.62 12.17 13.70
N ASN A 194 -8.36 12.65 14.91
CA ASN A 194 -7.78 13.96 15.18
C ASN A 194 -6.25 13.95 15.11
N SER A 195 -5.61 12.79 15.24
CA SER A 195 -4.18 12.59 15.05
C SER A 195 -3.66 13.25 13.78
N LEU A 196 -4.40 13.07 12.68
CA LEU A 196 -4.05 13.56 11.36
C LEU A 196 -4.90 14.77 10.92
N SER A 197 -5.37 15.53 11.90
CA SER A 197 -6.01 16.83 11.68
C SER A 197 -4.96 17.94 11.63
N ASN A 198 -5.36 19.16 11.28
CA ASN A 198 -4.47 20.33 11.34
C ASN A 198 -3.18 20.20 10.51
N GLY A 199 -3.22 19.40 9.43
CA GLY A 199 -2.11 19.15 8.52
C GLY A 199 -1.08 18.10 8.98
N TYR A 200 -1.29 17.43 10.12
CA TYR A 200 -0.44 16.31 10.53
C TYR A 200 -0.63 15.11 9.62
N GLU A 201 0.47 14.57 9.07
CA GLU A 201 0.46 13.39 8.19
C GLU A 201 1.71 12.51 8.31
N LEU A 202 2.80 13.02 8.90
CA LEU A 202 4.00 12.22 9.15
C LEU A 202 3.80 11.45 10.45
N VAL A 203 4.11 10.15 10.42
CA VAL A 203 4.12 9.28 11.60
C VAL A 203 5.50 8.64 11.70
N TYR A 204 6.22 8.86 12.79
CA TYR A 204 7.59 8.38 12.95
C TYR A 204 7.87 7.95 14.40
N THR A 205 8.91 7.15 14.60
CA THR A 205 9.19 6.53 15.90
C THR A 205 10.09 7.38 16.80
N ASN A 206 10.69 8.48 16.33
CA ASN A 206 11.65 9.28 17.10
C ASN A 206 11.10 9.69 18.47
N LEU A 207 11.94 9.63 19.50
CA LEU A 207 11.63 10.18 20.81
C LEU A 207 11.58 11.71 20.73
N SER A 208 10.38 12.25 20.62
CA SER A 208 10.13 13.67 20.82
C SER A 208 10.05 13.97 22.33
N LEU A 209 10.60 15.11 22.75
CA LEU A 209 10.57 15.59 24.12
C LEU A 209 9.88 16.96 24.16
N PRO A 210 9.26 17.34 25.31
CA PRO A 210 8.71 18.68 25.48
C PRO A 210 9.71 19.76 25.05
N GLY A 211 9.26 20.66 24.18
CA GLY A 211 10.03 21.76 23.58
C GLY A 211 10.72 21.47 22.24
N MET A 212 10.68 20.23 21.77
CA MET A 212 11.13 19.89 20.41
C MET A 212 10.09 20.19 19.31
N SER A 213 8.85 20.53 19.68
CA SER A 213 7.79 20.88 18.73
C SER A 213 8.19 22.07 17.86
N GLY A 214 7.86 22.02 16.57
CA GLY A 214 8.30 22.91 15.51
C GLY A 214 9.70 22.61 14.96
N GLY A 215 10.47 21.70 15.57
CA GLY A 215 11.80 21.31 15.10
C GLY A 215 11.75 20.51 13.79
N PRO A 216 12.81 20.55 12.96
CA PRO A 216 12.82 19.85 11.69
C PRO A 216 12.93 18.33 11.89
N VAL A 217 12.10 17.60 11.14
CA VAL A 217 12.28 16.18 10.84
C VAL A 217 13.07 16.09 9.53
N LEU A 218 14.19 15.37 9.55
CA LEU A 218 15.18 15.34 8.48
C LEU A 218 15.27 13.94 7.86
N ASP A 219 15.46 13.88 6.54
CA ASP A 219 15.85 12.65 5.86
C ASP A 219 17.36 12.36 5.98
N VAL A 220 17.79 11.25 5.38
CA VAL A 220 19.18 10.79 5.38
C VAL A 220 20.17 11.69 4.62
N LYS A 221 19.68 12.73 3.93
CA LYS A 221 20.51 13.78 3.30
C LYS A 221 20.52 15.07 4.12
N GLY A 222 19.86 15.10 5.29
CA GLY A 222 19.70 16.31 6.10
C GLY A 222 18.68 17.30 5.53
N ARG A 223 17.80 16.88 4.62
CA ARG A 223 16.73 17.73 4.06
C ARG A 223 15.51 17.66 4.96
N VAL A 224 14.82 18.79 5.14
CA VAL A 224 13.61 18.87 5.96
C VAL A 224 12.46 18.20 5.23
N ILE A 225 11.89 17.16 5.83
CA ILE A 225 10.69 16.47 5.33
C ILE A 225 9.42 16.95 6.04
N GLY A 226 9.54 17.52 7.23
CA GLY A 226 8.42 18.11 7.96
C GLY A 226 8.84 18.74 9.28
N LEU A 227 7.83 19.18 10.02
CA LEU A 227 7.96 19.74 11.36
C LEU A 227 7.43 18.74 12.38
N SER A 228 8.23 18.46 13.41
CA SER A 228 7.79 17.65 14.54
C SER A 228 6.80 18.43 15.38
N GLY A 229 5.67 17.84 15.75
CA GLY A 229 4.67 18.59 16.51
C GLY A 229 4.08 17.81 17.68
N ARG A 230 3.21 16.85 17.39
CA ARG A 230 2.49 16.10 18.41
C ARG A 230 3.22 14.81 18.73
N GLN A 231 3.00 14.33 19.93
CA GLN A 231 3.38 12.99 20.31
C GLN A 231 2.13 12.24 20.72
N GLU A 232 1.94 11.11 20.07
CA GLU A 232 0.90 10.16 20.40
C GLU A 232 1.55 9.01 21.12
N GLY A 233 1.68 9.14 22.44
CA GLY A 233 1.96 8.00 23.29
C GLY A 233 0.64 7.36 23.66
N GLU A 234 0.53 6.03 23.57
CA GLU A 234 -0.55 5.30 24.26
C GLU A 234 -0.57 5.79 25.70
N LYS A 235 -1.62 6.52 26.06
CA LYS A 235 -1.70 7.15 27.37
C LYS A 235 -1.93 6.06 28.40
N VAL A 236 -0.86 5.46 28.93
CA VAL A 236 -0.97 4.78 30.21
C VAL A 236 -0.58 5.74 31.31
N THR A 237 -1.54 6.63 31.59
CA THR A 237 -1.63 7.55 32.73
C THR A 237 -0.46 8.53 32.95
N SER A 238 -0.81 9.78 33.21
CA SER A 238 0.06 10.95 33.38
C SER A 238 1.04 10.90 34.56
N LYS A 239 1.26 9.74 35.19
CA LYS A 239 2.10 9.57 36.37
C LYS A 239 3.48 8.94 36.11
N LEU A 240 3.74 8.40 34.93
CA LEU A 240 4.86 7.45 34.73
C LEU A 240 5.87 7.82 33.62
N ASP A 241 5.79 9.00 32.98
CA ASP A 241 6.71 9.45 31.91
C ASP A 241 6.96 8.39 30.80
N ARG A 242 5.93 7.62 30.43
CA ARG A 242 6.03 6.54 29.43
C ARG A 242 5.75 7.09 28.03
N ASN A 243 6.73 6.98 27.13
CA ASN A 243 6.64 7.47 25.76
C ASN A 243 6.74 6.32 24.76
N ILE A 244 5.68 5.52 24.69
CA ILE A 244 5.67 4.22 23.99
C ILE A 244 5.10 4.30 22.57
N GLY A 245 4.35 5.34 22.22
CA GLY A 245 3.74 5.49 20.88
C GLY A 245 4.57 6.29 19.87
N TYR A 246 3.90 6.81 18.84
CA TYR A 246 4.52 7.47 17.69
C TYR A 246 4.53 9.00 17.82
N ALA A 247 5.50 9.63 17.19
CA ALA A 247 5.52 11.07 17.01
C ALA A 247 4.86 11.44 15.67
N LEU A 248 4.17 12.57 15.67
CA LEU A 248 3.48 13.11 14.52
C LEU A 248 4.08 14.42 14.05
N GLY A 249 4.14 14.58 12.74
CA GLY A 249 4.65 15.79 12.11
C GLY A 249 3.77 16.31 10.98
N VAL A 250 3.93 17.60 10.71
CA VAL A 250 3.34 18.26 9.54
C VAL A 250 4.35 18.15 8.39
N PRO A 251 4.03 17.46 7.28
CA PRO A 251 4.97 17.35 6.16
C PRO A 251 5.16 18.70 5.47
N ILE A 252 6.33 18.90 4.87
CA ILE A 252 6.63 20.12 4.10
C ILE A 252 5.60 20.35 2.98
N SER A 253 5.07 19.30 2.38
CA SER A 253 4.00 19.38 1.37
C SER A 253 2.78 20.20 1.83
N ASN A 254 2.45 20.14 3.13
CA ASN A 254 1.36 20.91 3.74
C ASN A 254 1.80 22.32 4.16
N CYS A 255 3.09 22.56 4.33
CA CYS A 255 3.66 23.88 4.63
C CYS A 255 3.82 24.76 3.39
N LEU A 256 4.07 24.19 2.21
CA LEU A 256 4.35 24.92 0.97
C LEU A 256 3.22 25.89 0.55
N GLY A 257 1.96 25.53 0.83
CA GLY A 257 0.81 26.40 0.57
C GLY A 257 0.86 27.70 1.39
N LEU A 258 1.14 27.59 2.69
CA LEU A 258 1.29 28.75 3.58
C LEU A 258 2.49 29.61 3.18
N ILE A 259 3.62 28.98 2.85
CA ILE A 259 4.84 29.66 2.38
C ILE A 259 4.53 30.51 1.14
N THR A 260 3.78 29.95 0.18
CA THR A 260 3.37 30.67 -1.03
C THR A 260 2.47 31.85 -0.69
N LYS A 261 1.49 31.66 0.20
CA LYS A 261 0.58 32.73 0.65
C LYS A 261 1.26 33.84 1.46
N ALA A 262 2.38 33.52 2.12
CA ALA A 262 3.17 34.50 2.86
C ALA A 262 4.02 35.41 1.94
N ASN A 263 3.87 35.30 0.61
CA ASN A 263 4.60 36.08 -0.40
C ASN A 263 6.13 36.00 -0.23
N ILE A 264 6.63 34.85 0.22
CA ILE A 264 8.07 34.57 0.26
C ILE A 264 8.53 34.37 -1.19
N GLU A 265 9.58 35.08 -1.60
CA GLU A 265 10.09 34.98 -2.97
C GLU A 265 10.45 33.52 -3.32
N PRO A 266 10.07 32.99 -4.49
CA PRO A 266 10.34 31.59 -4.85
C PRO A 266 11.83 31.21 -4.76
N GLY A 267 12.74 32.16 -5.02
CA GLY A 267 14.19 31.96 -4.91
C GLY A 267 14.73 31.92 -3.47
N ALA A 268 13.91 32.27 -2.48
CA ALA A 268 14.32 32.25 -1.07
C ALA A 268 14.36 30.82 -0.48
N LEU A 269 13.75 29.83 -1.14
CA LEU A 269 13.64 28.45 -0.66
C LEU A 269 14.48 27.50 -1.51
N LYS A 270 15.05 26.48 -0.87
CA LYS A 270 15.71 25.36 -1.56
C LYS A 270 14.80 24.14 -1.50
N VAL A 271 14.09 23.84 -2.59
CA VAL A 271 13.13 22.72 -2.65
C VAL A 271 13.67 21.58 -3.51
N GLU A 272 13.71 20.38 -2.97
CA GLU A 272 14.03 19.16 -3.72
C GLU A 272 12.84 18.17 -3.73
N THR A 273 12.61 17.51 -4.86
CA THR A 273 11.48 16.61 -5.07
C THR A 273 11.88 15.15 -5.29
N THR A 274 13.18 14.85 -5.25
CA THR A 274 13.71 13.50 -5.44
C THR A 274 13.86 12.77 -4.11
N ALA A 275 13.34 11.55 -4.02
CA ALA A 275 13.54 10.69 -2.86
C ALA A 275 15.03 10.35 -2.67
N PRO A 276 15.52 10.23 -1.42
CA PRO A 276 16.89 9.80 -1.17
C PRO A 276 17.05 8.32 -1.54
N GLN A 277 18.28 7.93 -1.88
CA GLN A 277 18.62 6.52 -2.08
C GLN A 277 18.42 5.75 -0.77
N LYS A 278 17.92 4.51 -0.87
CA LYS A 278 17.80 3.60 0.28
C LYS A 278 19.20 3.35 0.88
N LEU A 279 19.29 3.40 2.20
CA LEU A 279 20.55 3.14 2.90
C LEU A 279 20.96 1.67 2.75
N THR A 280 22.26 1.43 2.64
CA THR A 280 22.82 0.08 2.77
C THR A 280 22.72 -0.41 4.21
N GLU A 281 22.83 -1.72 4.42
CA GLU A 281 22.86 -2.29 5.77
C GLU A 281 24.00 -1.72 6.62
N ALA A 282 25.18 -1.50 6.02
CA ALA A 282 26.32 -0.89 6.70
C ALA A 282 26.03 0.55 7.15
N GLN A 283 25.34 1.35 6.34
CA GLN A 283 24.92 2.70 6.69
C GLN A 283 23.83 2.68 7.80
N GLY A 284 22.88 1.74 7.73
CA GLY A 284 21.90 1.55 8.81
C GLY A 284 22.57 1.16 10.13
N ASN A 285 23.58 0.30 10.08
CA ASN A 285 24.35 -0.13 11.24
C ASN A 285 25.19 1.02 11.83
N SER A 286 25.72 1.93 11.02
CA SER A 286 26.47 3.08 11.52
C SER A 286 25.58 4.07 12.26
N ILE A 287 24.33 4.27 11.82
CA ILE A 287 23.34 5.06 12.57
C ILE A 287 23.00 4.36 13.90
N ARG A 288 22.65 3.07 13.86
CA ARG A 288 22.22 2.29 15.04
C ARG A 288 23.26 2.28 16.17
N ASN A 289 24.54 2.26 15.83
CA ASN A 289 25.64 2.16 16.77
C ASN A 289 26.37 3.49 17.00
N HIS A 290 25.83 4.60 16.50
CA HIS A 290 26.48 5.90 16.63
C HIS A 290 26.55 6.33 18.11
N PRO A 291 27.71 6.84 18.60
CA PRO A 291 27.88 7.22 20.01
C PRO A 291 26.91 8.29 20.51
N SER A 292 26.41 9.16 19.63
CA SER A 292 25.43 10.20 19.99
C SER A 292 24.01 9.67 20.23
N PHE A 293 23.73 8.41 19.90
CA PHE A 293 22.41 7.79 19.98
C PHE A 293 22.38 6.61 20.97
N THR A 294 23.22 6.63 21.99
CA THR A 294 23.26 5.57 23.00
C THR A 294 22.08 5.66 23.97
N ALA A 295 21.45 4.51 24.23
CA ALA A 295 20.56 4.34 25.36
C ALA A 295 21.42 4.02 26.60
N GLU A 296 21.25 4.77 27.68
CA GLU A 296 21.95 4.49 28.94
C GLU A 296 21.35 3.24 29.59
N LYS A 297 22.17 2.21 29.78
CA LYS A 297 21.72 0.97 30.41
C LYS A 297 21.38 1.26 31.88
N PRO A 298 20.19 0.88 32.35
CA PRO A 298 19.81 1.09 33.74
C PRO A 298 20.69 0.25 34.68
N PRO A 299 20.91 0.69 35.93
CA PRO A 299 21.66 -0.07 36.93
C PRO A 299 20.95 -1.38 37.31
N ALA A 300 21.66 -2.27 38.01
CA ALA A 300 21.15 -3.61 38.32
C ALA A 300 19.93 -3.62 39.24
N ASP A 301 19.78 -2.59 40.08
CA ASP A 301 18.70 -2.34 41.03
C ASP A 301 17.57 -1.46 40.46
N ALA A 302 17.62 -1.15 39.17
CA ALA A 302 16.62 -0.35 38.50
C ALA A 302 15.24 -1.02 38.46
N ASP A 303 14.19 -0.20 38.50
CA ASP A 303 12.80 -0.66 38.47
C ASP A 303 12.33 -1.09 37.06
N GLU A 304 11.14 -1.68 36.99
CA GLU A 304 10.55 -2.16 35.74
C GLU A 304 10.33 -1.04 34.71
N ASN A 305 10.12 0.21 35.14
CA ASN A 305 9.90 1.35 34.24
C ASN A 305 11.19 1.79 33.58
N GLN A 306 12.30 1.80 34.32
CA GLN A 306 13.62 2.09 33.78
C GLN A 306 14.02 1.06 32.73
N TRP A 307 13.77 -0.22 32.98
CA TRP A 307 14.00 -1.29 32.00
C TRP A 307 13.07 -1.19 30.78
N LEU A 308 11.79 -0.87 30.98
CA LEU A 308 10.84 -0.59 29.89
C LEU A 308 11.35 0.56 29.01
N ASN A 309 11.70 1.70 29.61
CA ASN A 309 12.18 2.87 28.89
C ASN A 309 13.49 2.60 28.13
N TYR A 310 14.40 1.82 28.73
CA TYR A 310 15.62 1.36 28.07
C TYR A 310 15.32 0.49 26.84
N GLY A 311 14.47 -0.53 26.99
CA GLY A 311 14.03 -1.38 25.87
C GLY A 311 13.31 -0.60 24.77
N ASN A 312 12.45 0.34 25.15
CA ASN A 312 11.72 1.23 24.26
C ASN A 312 12.63 2.19 23.46
N HIS A 313 13.74 2.62 24.05
CA HIS A 313 14.78 3.39 23.35
C HIS A 313 15.55 2.48 22.38
N LEU A 314 16.00 1.30 22.82
CA LEU A 314 16.69 0.32 21.98
C LEU A 314 15.87 -0.10 20.76
N TRP A 315 14.55 -0.28 20.93
CA TRP A 315 13.62 -0.54 19.84
C TRP A 315 13.67 0.55 18.76
N ARG A 316 13.63 1.83 19.15
CA ARG A 316 13.71 2.97 18.22
C ARG A 316 15.05 3.12 17.52
N LEU A 317 16.12 2.54 18.07
CA LEU A 317 17.42 2.42 17.42
C LEU A 317 17.49 1.20 16.49
N GLY A 318 16.49 0.33 16.49
CA GLY A 318 16.52 -0.95 15.78
C GLY A 318 17.44 -1.98 16.41
N LYS A 319 17.78 -1.84 17.70
CA LYS A 319 18.57 -2.81 18.49
C LYS A 319 17.65 -3.85 19.10
N TYR A 320 16.99 -4.63 18.24
CA TYR A 320 15.84 -5.44 18.64
C TYR A 320 16.18 -6.53 19.66
N GLU A 321 17.31 -7.20 19.55
CA GLU A 321 17.75 -8.25 20.49
C GLU A 321 17.98 -7.68 21.90
N GLU A 322 18.66 -6.53 21.99
CA GLU A 322 18.88 -5.82 23.25
C GLU A 322 17.55 -5.31 23.83
N ALA A 323 16.64 -4.83 22.98
CA ALA A 323 15.32 -4.37 23.39
C ALA A 323 14.50 -5.52 23.99
N VAL A 324 14.46 -6.69 23.36
CA VAL A 324 13.79 -7.89 23.88
C VAL A 324 14.36 -8.27 25.26
N ALA A 325 15.69 -8.28 25.42
CA ALA A 325 16.31 -8.60 26.69
C ALA A 325 15.93 -7.60 27.80
N ALA A 326 15.93 -6.31 27.49
CA ALA A 326 15.51 -5.26 28.43
C ALA A 326 14.02 -5.37 28.83
N LEU A 327 13.14 -5.62 27.86
CA LEU A 327 11.70 -5.77 28.10
C LEU A 327 11.38 -7.03 28.90
N ASN A 328 12.06 -8.14 28.63
CA ASN A 328 11.93 -9.34 29.46
C ASN A 328 12.40 -9.09 30.90
N LYS A 329 13.42 -8.26 31.12
CA LYS A 329 13.83 -7.87 32.47
C LYS A 329 12.77 -7.02 33.18
N ALA A 330 12.12 -6.09 32.47
CA ALA A 330 10.99 -5.34 33.02
C ALA A 330 9.83 -6.26 33.43
N ILE A 331 9.51 -7.26 32.58
CA ILE A 331 8.46 -8.26 32.84
C ILE A 331 8.83 -9.20 34.00
N GLU A 332 10.12 -9.54 34.17
CA GLU A 332 10.59 -10.35 35.30
C GLU A 332 10.41 -9.61 36.63
N LEU A 333 10.63 -8.29 36.65
CA LEU A 333 10.44 -7.44 37.83
C LEU A 333 8.96 -7.23 38.15
N ASN A 334 8.11 -7.18 37.13
CA ASN A 334 6.66 -7.08 37.29
C ASN A 334 5.93 -7.87 36.18
N SER A 335 5.35 -9.02 36.54
CA SER A 335 4.62 -9.88 35.61
C SER A 335 3.26 -9.32 35.18
N ASP A 336 2.69 -8.41 35.96
CA ASP A 336 1.39 -7.78 35.70
C ASP A 336 1.60 -6.44 34.97
N PHE A 337 2.47 -6.45 33.95
CA PHE A 337 2.91 -5.26 33.24
C PHE A 337 2.50 -5.29 31.76
N ASP A 338 1.22 -5.04 31.51
CA ASP A 338 0.58 -5.01 30.18
C ASP A 338 1.40 -4.25 29.11
N ILE A 339 1.90 -3.06 29.43
CA ILE A 339 2.71 -2.24 28.51
C ILE A 339 4.01 -2.92 28.10
N ALA A 340 4.70 -3.59 29.02
CA ALA A 340 5.97 -4.23 28.68
C ALA A 340 5.74 -5.37 27.68
N TYR A 341 4.65 -6.12 27.83
CA TYR A 341 4.19 -7.09 26.84
C TYR A 341 3.79 -6.44 25.52
N TYR A 342 3.09 -5.30 25.56
CA TYR A 342 2.74 -4.58 24.34
C TYR A 342 3.97 -4.11 23.55
N VAL A 343 4.91 -3.43 24.21
CA VAL A 343 6.16 -2.98 23.55
C VAL A 343 7.00 -4.17 23.10
N LEU A 344 7.02 -5.27 23.84
CA LEU A 344 7.65 -6.51 23.40
C LEU A 344 6.99 -7.04 22.11
N GLY A 345 5.66 -7.00 22.01
CA GLY A 345 4.91 -7.34 20.82
C GLY A 345 5.31 -6.50 19.61
N LEU A 346 5.42 -5.17 19.78
CA LEU A 346 5.90 -4.26 18.74
C LEU A 346 7.32 -4.61 18.27
N VAL A 347 8.24 -4.90 19.21
CA VAL A 347 9.61 -5.30 18.88
C VAL A 347 9.62 -6.61 18.10
N GLN A 348 8.83 -7.61 18.50
CA GLN A 348 8.76 -8.89 17.79
C GLN A 348 8.12 -8.74 16.40
N TYR A 349 7.12 -7.87 16.25
CA TYR A 349 6.53 -7.54 14.95
C TYR A 349 7.60 -6.96 14.00
N ASP A 350 8.43 -6.04 14.50
CA ASP A 350 9.51 -5.43 13.71
C ASP A 350 10.63 -6.43 13.36
N ARG A 351 10.82 -7.46 14.18
CA ARG A 351 11.69 -8.62 13.89
C ARG A 351 11.04 -9.65 12.96
N GLN A 352 9.81 -9.41 12.51
CA GLN A 352 8.99 -10.33 11.70
C GLN A 352 8.70 -11.66 12.41
N LYS A 353 8.77 -11.66 13.75
CA LYS A 353 8.42 -12.77 14.64
C LYS A 353 6.94 -12.66 15.00
N TYR A 354 6.09 -12.82 13.98
CA TYR A 354 4.64 -12.58 14.09
C TYR A 354 3.94 -13.47 15.14
N PRO A 355 4.26 -14.78 15.27
CA PRO A 355 3.68 -15.60 16.33
C PRO A 355 4.02 -15.09 17.74
N GLU A 356 5.27 -14.71 17.96
CA GLU A 356 5.74 -14.16 19.23
C GLU A 356 5.09 -12.79 19.51
N ALA A 357 4.95 -11.94 18.49
CA ALA A 357 4.25 -10.67 18.61
C ALA A 357 2.79 -10.86 19.03
N ILE A 358 2.06 -11.79 18.38
CA ILE A 358 0.66 -12.12 18.73
C ILE A 358 0.54 -12.62 20.17
N ALA A 359 1.50 -13.43 20.64
CA ALA A 359 1.51 -13.92 22.01
C ALA A 359 1.74 -12.78 23.01
N SER A 360 2.68 -11.87 22.73
CA SER A 360 2.94 -10.71 23.57
C SER A 360 1.75 -9.75 23.61
N PHE A 361 1.13 -9.42 22.47
CA PHE A 361 -0.10 -8.62 22.46
C PHE A 361 -1.25 -9.32 23.19
N GLY A 362 -1.39 -10.63 23.01
CA GLY A 362 -2.37 -11.45 23.72
C GLY A 362 -2.22 -11.35 25.24
N LYS A 363 -0.99 -11.36 25.75
CA LYS A 363 -0.75 -11.19 27.19
C LYS A 363 -1.06 -9.77 27.67
N ALA A 364 -0.76 -8.75 26.87
CA ALA A 364 -1.11 -7.37 27.19
C ALA A 364 -2.62 -7.16 27.37
N VAL A 365 -3.43 -7.70 26.44
CA VAL A 365 -4.90 -7.58 26.50
C VAL A 365 -5.55 -8.52 27.54
N GLU A 366 -4.89 -9.62 27.89
CA GLU A 366 -5.31 -10.47 29.02
C GLU A 366 -5.19 -9.72 30.34
N LEU A 367 -4.09 -8.98 30.54
CA LEU A 367 -3.86 -8.16 31.74
C LEU A 367 -4.74 -6.91 31.75
N ASN A 368 -5.00 -6.32 30.57
CA ASN A 368 -5.81 -5.12 30.42
C ASN A 368 -6.73 -5.21 29.19
N PRO A 369 -7.97 -5.73 29.34
CA PRO A 369 -8.91 -5.89 28.24
C PRO A 369 -9.33 -4.58 27.55
N LEU A 370 -9.21 -3.43 28.23
CA LEU A 370 -9.54 -2.11 27.67
C LEU A 370 -8.37 -1.50 26.86
N PHE A 371 -7.24 -2.20 26.75
CA PHE A 371 -6.08 -1.74 25.97
C PHE A 371 -6.31 -1.96 24.46
N TYR A 372 -7.19 -1.16 23.87
CA TYR A 372 -7.63 -1.33 22.48
C TYR A 372 -6.48 -1.22 21.46
N GLU A 373 -5.41 -0.49 21.75
CA GLU A 373 -4.22 -0.43 20.88
C GLU A 373 -3.52 -1.80 20.78
N ALA A 374 -3.44 -2.55 21.87
CA ALA A 374 -2.88 -3.90 21.86
C ALA A 374 -3.76 -4.87 21.04
N TRP A 375 -5.09 -4.77 21.16
CA TRP A 375 -6.03 -5.51 20.30
C TRP A 375 -5.87 -5.15 18.82
N ARG A 376 -5.71 -3.86 18.51
CA ARG A 376 -5.51 -3.35 17.15
C ARG A 376 -4.21 -3.90 16.55
N GLU A 377 -3.09 -3.82 17.26
CA GLU A 377 -1.79 -4.34 16.79
C GLU A 377 -1.81 -5.87 16.64
N GLN A 378 -2.49 -6.58 17.55
CA GLN A 378 -2.72 -8.02 17.40
C GLN A 378 -3.50 -8.33 16.11
N SER A 379 -4.60 -7.61 15.86
CA SER A 379 -5.39 -7.75 14.63
C SER A 379 -4.55 -7.49 13.38
N GLN A 380 -3.77 -6.41 13.34
CA GLN A 380 -2.87 -6.11 12.22
C GLN A 380 -1.81 -7.19 12.00
N THR A 381 -1.27 -7.76 13.08
CA THR A 381 -0.31 -8.87 13.00
C THR A 381 -0.95 -10.13 12.44
N LEU A 382 -2.22 -10.41 12.79
CA LEU A 382 -2.99 -11.52 12.23
C LEU A 382 -3.33 -11.30 10.75
N ILE A 383 -3.62 -10.06 10.33
CA ILE A 383 -3.77 -9.69 8.91
C ILE A 383 -2.49 -10.02 8.13
N ALA A 384 -1.31 -9.69 8.67
CA ALA A 384 -0.02 -9.99 8.03
C ALA A 384 0.19 -11.50 7.83
N LEU A 385 -0.38 -12.34 8.69
CA LEU A 385 -0.40 -13.80 8.55
C LEU A 385 -1.59 -14.34 7.74
N LYS A 386 -2.42 -13.46 7.15
CA LYS A 386 -3.66 -13.80 6.44
C LYS A 386 -4.70 -14.56 7.28
N LYS A 387 -4.62 -14.44 8.61
CA LYS A 387 -5.55 -15.03 9.58
C LYS A 387 -6.74 -14.10 9.81
N TYR A 388 -7.53 -13.91 8.75
CA TYR A 388 -8.60 -12.90 8.73
C TYR A 388 -9.72 -13.13 9.76
N PRO A 389 -10.19 -14.37 10.04
CA PRO A 389 -11.19 -14.60 11.09
C PRO A 389 -10.71 -14.19 12.49
N GLU A 390 -9.47 -14.53 12.85
CA GLU A 390 -8.89 -14.17 14.15
C GLU A 390 -8.61 -12.67 14.22
N ALA A 391 -8.14 -12.06 13.12
CA ALA A 391 -7.98 -10.62 13.02
C ALA A 391 -9.31 -9.88 13.23
N LEU A 392 -10.42 -10.43 12.70
CA LEU A 392 -11.76 -9.88 12.87
C LEU A 392 -12.19 -9.92 14.35
N ALA A 393 -11.95 -11.03 15.05
CA ALA A 393 -12.26 -11.13 16.47
C ALA A 393 -11.47 -10.09 17.30
N ALA A 394 -10.17 -9.96 17.05
CA ALA A 394 -9.33 -8.98 17.76
C ALA A 394 -9.76 -7.53 17.49
N ILE A 395 -10.10 -7.16 16.25
CA ILE A 395 -10.54 -5.79 15.95
C ILE A 395 -11.92 -5.48 16.53
N GLU A 396 -12.79 -6.48 16.69
CA GLU A 396 -14.07 -6.30 17.36
C GLU A 396 -13.88 -5.99 18.86
N GLN A 397 -12.94 -6.68 19.53
CA GLN A 397 -12.57 -6.32 20.91
C GLN A 397 -11.99 -4.91 21.01
N ALA A 398 -11.18 -4.47 20.04
CA ALA A 398 -10.68 -3.10 20.00
C ALA A 398 -11.83 -2.08 19.89
N ILE A 399 -12.83 -2.34 19.04
CA ILE A 399 -14.00 -1.45 18.87
C ILE A 399 -14.85 -1.41 20.14
N ASP A 400 -15.05 -2.55 20.79
CA ASP A 400 -15.81 -2.63 22.05
C ASP A 400 -15.13 -1.80 23.16
N ALA A 401 -13.79 -1.78 23.18
CA ALA A 401 -13.01 -0.97 24.11
C ALA A 401 -12.94 0.52 23.74
N ASN A 402 -13.01 0.87 22.44
CA ASN A 402 -13.02 2.26 21.96
C ASN A 402 -13.80 2.42 20.64
N SER A 403 -15.08 2.80 20.74
CA SER A 403 -15.98 2.95 19.59
C SER A 403 -15.79 4.25 18.79
N ASP A 404 -14.98 5.19 19.30
CA ASP A 404 -14.82 6.51 18.68
C ASP A 404 -13.64 6.54 17.69
N ASP A 405 -12.78 5.51 17.67
CA ASP A 405 -11.69 5.40 16.71
C ASP A 405 -12.17 4.84 15.36
N PHE A 406 -12.38 5.75 14.39
CA PHE A 406 -12.79 5.38 13.03
C PHE A 406 -11.80 4.43 12.32
N ILE A 407 -10.52 4.40 12.71
CA ILE A 407 -9.51 3.50 12.10
C ILE A 407 -9.86 2.04 12.37
N LEU A 408 -10.41 1.73 13.54
CA LEU A 408 -10.81 0.36 13.88
C LEU A 408 -11.91 -0.15 12.92
N TYR A 409 -12.86 0.73 12.56
CA TYR A 409 -13.88 0.43 11.56
C TYR A 409 -13.30 0.32 10.15
N VAL A 410 -12.28 1.13 9.80
CA VAL A 410 -11.55 0.97 8.53
C VAL A 410 -10.88 -0.40 8.46
N LEU A 411 -10.16 -0.81 9.51
CA LEU A 411 -9.50 -2.11 9.59
C LEU A 411 -10.51 -3.25 9.53
N LYS A 412 -11.60 -3.19 10.31
CA LYS A 412 -12.69 -4.18 10.27
C LYS A 412 -13.31 -4.28 8.87
N GLY A 413 -13.60 -3.15 8.23
CA GLY A 413 -14.12 -3.11 6.86
C GLY A 413 -13.19 -3.81 5.85
N ASN A 414 -11.88 -3.59 5.98
CA ASN A 414 -10.88 -4.24 5.13
C ASN A 414 -10.80 -5.75 5.38
N ILE A 415 -10.82 -6.19 6.64
CA ILE A 415 -10.83 -7.62 7.02
C ILE A 415 -12.07 -8.31 6.45
N LEU A 416 -13.25 -7.68 6.58
CA LEU A 416 -14.50 -8.20 6.02
C LEU A 416 -14.44 -8.29 4.49
N GLY A 417 -13.79 -7.33 3.83
CA GLY A 417 -13.49 -7.41 2.39
C GLY A 417 -12.65 -8.64 2.03
N LYS A 418 -11.61 -8.95 2.82
CA LYS A 418 -10.78 -10.16 2.64
C LYS A 418 -11.55 -11.46 2.88
N LEU A 419 -12.51 -11.43 3.79
CA LEU A 419 -13.45 -12.53 4.03
C LEU A 419 -14.60 -12.62 3.01
N LYS A 420 -14.60 -11.75 1.98
CA LYS A 420 -15.68 -11.62 0.99
C LYS A 420 -17.06 -11.29 1.59
N ARG A 421 -17.09 -10.77 2.82
CA ARG A 421 -18.28 -10.27 3.53
C ARG A 421 -18.54 -8.81 3.15
N TYR A 422 -18.65 -8.53 1.85
CA TYR A 422 -18.61 -7.17 1.30
C TYR A 422 -19.73 -6.27 1.80
N ALA A 423 -20.94 -6.80 1.97
CA ALA A 423 -22.08 -6.03 2.47
C ALA A 423 -21.86 -5.53 3.91
N GLU A 424 -21.33 -6.39 4.78
CA GLU A 424 -21.00 -6.03 6.17
C GLU A 424 -19.80 -5.06 6.24
N GLY A 425 -18.78 -5.30 5.41
CA GLY A 425 -17.63 -4.40 5.31
C GLY A 425 -18.05 -2.99 4.87
N LYS A 426 -18.97 -2.89 3.89
CA LYS A 426 -19.52 -1.61 3.43
C LYS A 426 -20.27 -0.87 4.53
N THR A 427 -21.09 -1.58 5.31
CA THR A 427 -21.80 -1.00 6.46
C THR A 427 -20.80 -0.48 7.50
N THR A 428 -19.76 -1.27 7.81
CA THR A 428 -18.70 -0.91 8.74
C THR A 428 -17.95 0.36 8.29
N LEU A 429 -17.59 0.45 7.01
CA LEU A 429 -16.92 1.64 6.47
C LEU A 429 -17.85 2.87 6.42
N THR A 430 -19.16 2.66 6.34
CA THR A 430 -20.11 3.77 6.48
C THR A 430 -20.11 4.34 7.89
N GLN A 431 -19.94 3.50 8.92
CA GLN A 431 -19.74 3.96 10.30
C GLN A 431 -18.43 4.75 10.44
N ALA A 432 -17.33 4.25 9.85
CA ALA A 432 -16.05 4.97 9.84
C ALA A 432 -16.19 6.38 9.23
N ILE A 433 -16.90 6.51 8.11
CA ILE A 433 -17.14 7.80 7.44
C ILE A 433 -18.06 8.70 8.26
N ALA A 434 -19.01 8.14 9.02
CA ALA A 434 -19.87 8.92 9.91
C ALA A 434 -19.07 9.55 11.07
N ILE A 435 -18.12 8.80 11.64
CA ILE A 435 -17.20 9.30 12.69
C ILE A 435 -16.26 10.35 12.10
N LYS A 436 -15.66 10.10 10.93
CA LYS A 436 -14.75 11.03 10.24
C LYS A 436 -15.16 11.31 8.79
N PRO A 437 -16.02 12.31 8.55
CA PRO A 437 -16.55 12.60 7.21
C PRO A 437 -15.54 13.17 6.21
N ASN A 438 -14.35 13.61 6.60
CA ASN A 438 -13.34 14.13 5.67
C ASN A 438 -12.12 13.21 5.54
N ASP A 439 -12.34 11.90 5.68
CA ASP A 439 -11.33 10.89 5.43
C ASP A 439 -11.44 10.32 4.00
N ALA A 440 -10.33 10.33 3.26
CA ALA A 440 -10.26 9.77 1.91
C ALA A 440 -10.17 8.24 1.94
N LEU A 441 -9.46 7.69 2.93
CA LEU A 441 -9.15 6.26 3.02
C LEU A 441 -10.42 5.43 3.19
N ALA A 442 -11.26 5.77 4.17
CA ALA A 442 -12.50 5.06 4.44
C ALA A 442 -13.44 5.05 3.21
N ARG A 443 -13.49 6.16 2.47
CA ARG A 443 -14.29 6.28 1.24
C ARG A 443 -13.77 5.41 0.12
N ASN A 444 -12.48 5.50 -0.19
CA ASN A 444 -11.89 4.67 -1.22
C ASN A 444 -12.10 3.18 -0.92
N ASN A 445 -11.88 2.76 0.33
CA ASN A 445 -12.06 1.37 0.71
C ASN A 445 -13.53 0.94 0.59
N ARG A 446 -14.49 1.82 0.92
CA ARG A 446 -15.91 1.54 0.71
C ARG A 446 -16.27 1.48 -0.77
N GLY A 447 -15.66 2.33 -1.59
CA GLY A 447 -15.73 2.28 -3.04
C GLY A 447 -15.27 0.95 -3.61
N VAL A 448 -14.17 0.38 -3.08
CA VAL A 448 -13.72 -0.98 -3.43
C VAL A 448 -14.80 -2.01 -3.09
N LEU A 449 -15.41 -1.94 -1.91
CA LEU A 449 -16.48 -2.89 -1.55
C LEU A 449 -17.75 -2.71 -2.39
N TYR A 450 -18.10 -1.48 -2.78
CA TYR A 450 -19.19 -1.24 -3.73
C TYR A 450 -18.89 -1.84 -5.10
N TYR A 451 -17.66 -1.69 -5.57
CA TYR A 451 -17.21 -2.25 -6.82
C TYR A 451 -17.28 -3.80 -6.81
N GLU A 452 -16.85 -4.45 -5.73
CA GLU A 452 -16.98 -5.92 -5.58
C GLU A 452 -18.45 -6.38 -5.56
N LEU A 453 -19.35 -5.54 -5.02
CA LEU A 453 -20.80 -5.76 -5.03
C LEU A 453 -21.48 -5.42 -6.36
N LYS A 454 -20.74 -5.00 -7.40
CA LYS A 454 -21.26 -4.53 -8.70
C LYS A 454 -22.16 -3.29 -8.61
N ASN A 455 -21.96 -2.48 -7.57
CA ASN A 455 -22.60 -1.18 -7.38
C ASN A 455 -21.69 -0.08 -7.93
N ASP A 456 -21.54 -0.05 -9.26
CA ASP A 456 -20.53 0.77 -9.94
C ASP A 456 -20.74 2.28 -9.75
N ARG A 457 -21.99 2.73 -9.62
CA ARG A 457 -22.32 4.15 -9.43
C ARG A 457 -21.83 4.66 -8.07
N GLU A 458 -22.10 3.90 -7.02
CA GLU A 458 -21.69 4.21 -5.65
C GLU A 458 -20.17 4.09 -5.50
N ALA A 459 -19.56 3.10 -6.15
CA ALA A 459 -18.10 2.97 -6.22
C ALA A 459 -17.46 4.22 -6.83
N GLN A 460 -17.95 4.67 -7.99
CA GLN A 460 -17.46 5.88 -8.64
C GLN A 460 -17.61 7.11 -7.72
N ALA A 461 -18.77 7.29 -7.09
CA ALA A 461 -19.02 8.43 -6.21
C ALA A 461 -18.07 8.47 -4.99
N ASP A 462 -17.78 7.31 -4.41
CA ASP A 462 -16.83 7.21 -3.30
C ASP A 462 -15.40 7.50 -3.73
N TYR A 463 -14.97 7.03 -4.92
CA TYR A 463 -13.67 7.38 -5.48
C TYR A 463 -13.55 8.85 -5.82
N ASP A 464 -14.56 9.44 -6.45
CA ASP A 464 -14.61 10.88 -6.76
C ASP A 464 -14.45 11.72 -5.49
N ARG A 465 -15.14 11.33 -4.40
CA ARG A 465 -15.05 12.02 -3.13
C ARG A 465 -13.71 11.80 -2.43
N ALA A 466 -13.13 10.60 -2.50
CA ALA A 466 -11.78 10.33 -1.98
C ALA A 466 -10.72 11.19 -2.68
N ILE A 467 -10.80 11.30 -4.01
CA ILE A 467 -9.91 12.16 -4.82
C ILE A 467 -10.13 13.64 -4.49
N ALA A 468 -11.37 14.09 -4.31
CA ALA A 468 -11.66 15.47 -3.93
C ALA A 468 -11.07 15.84 -2.55
N ILE A 469 -11.04 14.88 -1.61
CA ILE A 469 -10.43 15.07 -0.28
C ILE A 469 -8.91 15.04 -0.37
N ASN A 470 -8.35 14.13 -1.16
CA ASN A 470 -6.91 13.94 -1.29
C ASN A 470 -6.49 13.81 -2.77
N PRO A 471 -6.34 14.94 -3.49
CA PRO A 471 -6.06 14.92 -4.93
C PRO A 471 -4.70 14.35 -5.32
N LYS A 472 -3.81 14.14 -4.33
CA LYS A 472 -2.46 13.57 -4.52
C LYS A 472 -2.39 12.07 -4.22
N TRP A 473 -3.52 11.41 -3.99
CA TRP A 473 -3.55 9.99 -3.67
C TRP A 473 -3.70 9.12 -4.92
N ASP A 474 -2.58 8.63 -5.42
CA ASP A 474 -2.48 7.77 -6.60
C ASP A 474 -3.41 6.55 -6.54
N LYS A 475 -3.54 5.87 -5.40
CA LYS A 475 -4.39 4.67 -5.28
C LYS A 475 -5.87 4.91 -5.59
N ALA A 476 -6.40 6.09 -5.23
CA ALA A 476 -7.78 6.42 -5.54
C ALA A 476 -8.01 6.58 -7.06
N TYR A 477 -7.03 7.15 -7.77
CA TYR A 477 -7.05 7.20 -9.24
C TYR A 477 -6.88 5.81 -9.85
N ILE A 478 -6.01 4.96 -9.29
CA ILE A 478 -5.87 3.57 -9.77
C ILE A 478 -7.21 2.84 -9.66
N ASN A 479 -7.86 2.89 -8.50
CA ASN A 479 -9.14 2.21 -8.28
C ASN A 479 -10.26 2.73 -9.20
N ARG A 480 -10.34 4.06 -9.41
CA ARG A 480 -11.32 4.64 -10.33
C ARG A 480 -11.01 4.34 -11.80
N GLY A 481 -9.75 4.37 -12.19
CA GLY A 481 -9.32 4.02 -13.55
C GLY A 481 -9.54 2.54 -13.86
N ILE A 482 -9.37 1.68 -12.86
CA ILE A 482 -9.74 0.27 -12.89
C ILE A 482 -11.26 0.11 -13.12
N LEU A 483 -12.10 0.78 -12.31
CA LEU A 483 -13.56 0.80 -12.51
C LEU A 483 -13.95 1.28 -13.92
N TYR A 484 -13.33 2.36 -14.41
CA TYR A 484 -13.57 2.89 -15.74
C TYR A 484 -13.16 1.94 -16.86
N THR A 485 -12.07 1.19 -16.69
CA THR A 485 -11.66 0.15 -17.65
C THR A 485 -12.76 -0.88 -17.86
N GLU A 486 -13.48 -1.20 -16.79
CA GLU A 486 -14.46 -2.30 -16.76
C GLU A 486 -15.85 -1.84 -17.17
N LEU A 487 -16.16 -0.57 -16.90
CA LEU A 487 -17.25 0.17 -17.54
C LEU A 487 -16.98 0.51 -19.01
N LYS A 488 -15.85 0.09 -19.59
CA LYS A 488 -15.39 0.40 -20.96
C LYS A 488 -15.24 1.91 -21.25
N LYS A 489 -15.13 2.73 -20.21
CA LYS A 489 -14.81 4.18 -20.26
C LYS A 489 -13.31 4.37 -20.41
N TYR A 490 -12.76 3.91 -21.54
CA TYR A 490 -11.31 3.75 -21.71
C TYR A 490 -10.54 5.07 -21.66
N ARG A 491 -11.14 6.19 -22.10
CA ARG A 491 -10.48 7.51 -22.08
C ARG A 491 -10.30 8.01 -20.64
N GLU A 492 -11.33 7.87 -19.83
CA GLU A 492 -11.33 8.23 -18.42
C GLU A 492 -10.36 7.31 -17.64
N ALA A 493 -10.36 6.01 -17.95
CA ALA A 493 -9.39 5.07 -17.39
C ALA A 493 -7.93 5.45 -17.70
N GLU A 494 -7.62 5.79 -18.96
CA GLU A 494 -6.28 6.20 -19.38
C GLU A 494 -5.83 7.48 -18.66
N THR A 495 -6.77 8.41 -18.48
CA THR A 495 -6.54 9.68 -17.76
C THR A 495 -6.18 9.41 -16.30
N ASP A 496 -6.99 8.61 -15.59
CA ASP A 496 -6.77 8.32 -14.18
C ASP A 496 -5.50 7.52 -13.93
N LEU A 497 -5.24 6.48 -14.73
CA LEU A 497 -4.03 5.67 -14.57
C LEU A 497 -2.75 6.46 -14.91
N THR A 498 -2.83 7.38 -15.86
CA THR A 498 -1.72 8.30 -16.16
C THR A 498 -1.51 9.31 -15.04
N GLN A 499 -2.59 9.83 -14.45
CA GLN A 499 -2.50 10.70 -13.29
C GLN A 499 -1.90 9.97 -12.07
N ALA A 500 -2.27 8.71 -11.84
CA ALA A 500 -1.67 7.89 -10.79
C ALA A 500 -0.15 7.73 -10.97
N ILE A 501 0.31 7.47 -12.20
CA ILE A 501 1.74 7.39 -12.53
C ILE A 501 2.43 8.74 -12.36
N ALA A 502 1.79 9.85 -12.72
CA ALA A 502 2.35 11.19 -12.52
C ALA A 502 2.49 11.54 -11.03
N LEU A 503 1.54 11.10 -10.19
CA LEU A 503 1.58 11.27 -8.75
C LEU A 503 2.62 10.38 -8.08
N ASN A 504 2.76 9.13 -8.55
CA ASN A 504 3.71 8.16 -8.04
C ASN A 504 4.35 7.33 -9.18
N PRO A 505 5.49 7.80 -9.73
CA PRO A 505 6.18 7.12 -10.84
C PRO A 505 6.77 5.75 -10.49
N ASN A 506 6.77 5.37 -9.21
CA ASN A 506 7.28 4.09 -8.71
C ASN A 506 6.16 3.12 -8.32
N ASN A 507 4.88 3.46 -8.57
CA ASN A 507 3.76 2.56 -8.33
C ASN A 507 3.64 1.52 -9.45
N ASP A 508 4.06 0.28 -9.20
CA ASP A 508 4.00 -0.83 -10.16
C ASP A 508 2.56 -1.15 -10.60
N LEU A 509 1.59 -1.05 -9.69
CA LEU A 509 0.18 -1.32 -9.99
C LEU A 509 -0.41 -0.33 -10.98
N ALA A 510 0.02 0.94 -10.94
CA ALA A 510 -0.46 1.94 -11.89
C ALA A 510 -0.05 1.60 -13.33
N TYR A 511 1.22 1.21 -13.54
CA TYR A 511 1.70 0.73 -14.84
C TYR A 511 1.03 -0.59 -15.23
N TYR A 512 0.94 -1.56 -14.32
CA TYR A 512 0.28 -2.83 -14.61
C TYR A 512 -1.17 -2.63 -15.11
N ASN A 513 -1.97 -1.83 -14.39
CA ASN A 513 -3.37 -1.60 -14.76
C ASN A 513 -3.51 -0.78 -16.05
N ARG A 514 -2.58 0.15 -16.33
CA ARG A 514 -2.56 0.84 -17.63
C ARG A 514 -2.13 -0.08 -18.76
N GLY A 515 -1.23 -1.03 -18.50
CA GLY A 515 -0.88 -2.11 -19.42
C GLY A 515 -2.09 -3.01 -19.73
N VAL A 516 -2.92 -3.33 -18.73
CA VAL A 516 -4.18 -4.07 -18.92
C VAL A 516 -5.15 -3.27 -19.79
N LEU A 517 -5.32 -1.97 -19.51
CA LEU A 517 -6.13 -1.08 -20.33
C LEU A 517 -5.64 -1.04 -21.79
N TYR A 518 -4.32 -0.91 -22.00
CA TYR A 518 -3.73 -0.91 -23.34
C TYR A 518 -3.88 -2.25 -24.06
N ASP A 519 -3.83 -3.40 -23.37
CA ASP A 519 -4.13 -4.69 -23.97
C ASP A 519 -5.59 -4.77 -24.43
N LYS A 520 -6.55 -4.27 -23.63
CA LYS A 520 -7.97 -4.18 -24.02
C LYS A 520 -8.19 -3.23 -25.21
N LEU A 521 -7.42 -2.15 -25.31
CA LEU A 521 -7.39 -1.23 -26.46
C LEU A 521 -6.58 -1.74 -27.66
N GLN A 522 -6.02 -2.96 -27.57
CA GLN A 522 -5.12 -3.55 -28.58
C GLN A 522 -3.86 -2.72 -28.87
N LYS A 523 -3.51 -1.80 -27.97
CA LYS A 523 -2.27 -1.00 -27.97
C LYS A 523 -1.10 -1.82 -27.42
N TYR A 524 -0.82 -2.96 -28.04
CA TYR A 524 0.05 -3.99 -27.49
C TYR A 524 1.49 -3.54 -27.18
N GLN A 525 2.07 -2.65 -27.99
CA GLN A 525 3.42 -2.12 -27.71
C GLN A 525 3.46 -1.27 -26.42
N GLN A 526 2.40 -0.49 -26.17
CA GLN A 526 2.29 0.31 -24.94
C GLN A 526 2.05 -0.60 -23.74
N ALA A 527 1.25 -1.66 -23.90
CA ALA A 527 1.07 -2.68 -22.87
C ALA A 527 2.39 -3.38 -22.49
N GLU A 528 3.20 -3.79 -23.48
CA GLU A 528 4.52 -4.40 -23.26
C GLU A 528 5.46 -3.49 -22.44
N ALA A 529 5.49 -2.20 -22.79
CA ALA A 529 6.30 -1.20 -22.09
C ALA A 529 5.85 -1.02 -20.63
N ASP A 530 4.54 -0.88 -20.40
CA ASP A 530 3.97 -0.70 -19.06
C ASP A 530 4.15 -1.95 -18.19
N TYR A 531 3.90 -3.16 -18.71
CA TYR A 531 4.18 -4.40 -17.96
C TYR A 531 5.67 -4.55 -17.64
N THR A 532 6.55 -4.19 -18.56
CA THR A 532 8.00 -4.23 -18.32
C THR A 532 8.42 -3.25 -17.24
N LYS A 533 7.84 -2.04 -17.23
CA LYS A 533 8.07 -1.06 -16.15
C LYS A 533 7.53 -1.56 -14.81
N ALA A 534 6.33 -2.16 -14.78
CA ALA A 534 5.76 -2.75 -13.58
C ALA A 534 6.65 -3.87 -13.01
N ILE A 535 7.17 -4.77 -13.86
CA ILE A 535 8.11 -5.83 -13.46
C ILE A 535 9.42 -5.26 -12.93
N ALA A 536 9.95 -4.20 -13.54
CA ALA A 536 11.18 -3.57 -13.08
C ALA A 536 11.01 -2.89 -11.71
N LEU A 537 9.81 -2.34 -11.43
CA LEU A 537 9.47 -1.77 -10.13
C LEU A 537 9.18 -2.85 -9.09
N ASN A 538 8.58 -3.97 -9.49
CA ASN A 538 8.22 -5.06 -8.59
C ASN A 538 8.43 -6.43 -9.26
N PRO A 539 9.62 -7.03 -9.10
CA PRO A 539 9.99 -8.32 -9.69
C PRO A 539 9.26 -9.55 -9.10
N ASN A 540 8.42 -9.35 -8.09
CA ASN A 540 7.71 -10.40 -7.38
C ASN A 540 6.20 -10.39 -7.66
N TYR A 541 5.72 -9.54 -8.58
CA TYR A 541 4.31 -9.51 -8.96
C TYR A 541 4.01 -10.46 -10.13
N ALA A 542 3.53 -11.66 -9.80
CA ALA A 542 3.25 -12.73 -10.76
C ALA A 542 2.32 -12.30 -11.92
N ASN A 543 1.29 -11.48 -11.64
CA ASN A 543 0.33 -11.02 -12.66
C ASN A 543 0.99 -10.24 -13.81
N SER A 544 2.01 -9.40 -13.52
CA SER A 544 2.70 -8.66 -14.57
C SER A 544 3.45 -9.59 -15.53
N TYR A 545 4.09 -10.64 -14.99
CA TYR A 545 4.73 -11.68 -15.81
C TYR A 545 3.69 -12.47 -16.60
N ASN A 546 2.59 -12.90 -15.98
CA ASN A 546 1.54 -13.63 -16.67
C ASN A 546 1.00 -12.84 -17.88
N ASN A 547 0.63 -11.57 -17.69
CA ASN A 547 0.02 -10.77 -18.74
C ASN A 547 1.02 -10.41 -19.85
N ARG A 548 2.28 -10.13 -19.51
CA ARG A 548 3.34 -9.93 -20.51
C ARG A 548 3.66 -11.21 -21.27
N GLY A 549 3.64 -12.37 -20.59
CA GLY A 549 3.80 -13.68 -21.20
C GLY A 549 2.69 -14.01 -22.21
N VAL A 550 1.44 -13.73 -21.85
CA VAL A 550 0.29 -13.82 -22.78
C VAL A 550 0.49 -12.91 -23.99
N LEU A 551 0.91 -11.66 -23.78
CA LEU A 551 1.19 -10.70 -24.84
C LEU A 551 2.30 -11.18 -25.78
N TYR A 552 3.39 -11.73 -25.26
CA TYR A 552 4.43 -12.37 -26.07
C TYR A 552 3.90 -13.56 -26.87
N GLY A 553 2.97 -14.33 -26.32
CA GLY A 553 2.26 -15.39 -27.03
C GLY A 553 1.46 -14.87 -28.23
N LYS A 554 0.83 -13.69 -28.11
CA LYS A 554 0.13 -13.01 -29.23
C LYS A 554 1.11 -12.59 -30.34
N PHE A 555 2.33 -12.18 -29.97
CA PHE A 555 3.40 -11.82 -30.92
C PHE A 555 4.22 -13.01 -31.45
N ALA A 556 3.82 -14.26 -31.15
CA ALA A 556 4.60 -15.46 -31.46
C ALA A 556 6.05 -15.47 -30.90
N LYS A 557 6.32 -14.65 -29.88
CA LYS A 557 7.58 -14.61 -29.12
C LYS A 557 7.61 -15.73 -28.07
N TYR A 558 7.47 -16.98 -28.51
CA TYR A 558 7.15 -18.11 -27.62
C TYR A 558 8.18 -18.39 -26.52
N LYS A 559 9.49 -18.18 -26.78
CA LYS A 559 10.53 -18.33 -25.75
C LYS A 559 10.36 -17.34 -24.61
N GLN A 560 10.03 -16.08 -24.93
CA GLN A 560 9.81 -15.03 -23.94
C GLN A 560 8.50 -15.28 -23.18
N ALA A 561 7.45 -15.73 -23.87
CA ALA A 561 6.19 -16.13 -23.25
C ALA A 561 6.39 -17.29 -22.24
N GLU A 562 7.15 -18.33 -22.61
CA GLU A 562 7.44 -19.47 -21.73
C GLU A 562 8.23 -19.02 -20.50
N SER A 563 9.23 -18.16 -20.67
CA SER A 563 10.01 -17.59 -19.56
C SER A 563 9.14 -16.81 -18.58
N ASP A 564 8.29 -15.91 -19.07
CA ASP A 564 7.45 -15.08 -18.22
C ASP A 564 6.36 -15.91 -17.51
N LEU A 565 5.72 -16.85 -18.20
CA LEU A 565 4.70 -17.72 -17.58
C LEU A 565 5.31 -18.66 -16.53
N ASN A 566 6.52 -19.16 -16.76
CA ASN A 566 7.25 -19.92 -15.74
C ASN A 566 7.55 -19.05 -14.52
N ARG A 567 8.03 -17.82 -14.72
CA ARG A 567 8.30 -16.90 -13.61
C ARG A 567 7.03 -16.57 -12.82
N ALA A 568 5.89 -16.40 -13.47
CA ALA A 568 4.61 -16.20 -12.79
C ALA A 568 4.23 -17.39 -11.89
N ILE A 569 4.44 -18.62 -12.37
CA ILE A 569 4.16 -19.86 -11.62
C ILE A 569 5.19 -20.07 -10.49
N ASP A 570 6.45 -19.70 -10.69
CA ASP A 570 7.48 -19.78 -9.65
C ASP A 570 7.19 -18.82 -8.50
N LEU A 571 6.61 -17.65 -8.80
CA LEU A 571 6.20 -16.65 -7.82
C LEU A 571 4.91 -17.04 -7.08
N ASP A 572 3.98 -17.70 -7.77
CA ASP A 572 2.75 -18.24 -7.19
C ASP A 572 2.44 -19.62 -7.77
N SER A 573 2.74 -20.65 -6.98
CA SER A 573 2.60 -22.05 -7.38
C SER A 573 1.14 -22.51 -7.50
N ASN A 574 0.19 -21.73 -7.01
CA ASN A 574 -1.26 -21.94 -7.13
C ASN A 574 -1.90 -20.97 -8.14
N PHE A 575 -1.12 -20.32 -8.99
CA PHE A 575 -1.64 -19.35 -9.95
C PHE A 575 -2.34 -20.04 -11.13
N SER A 576 -3.62 -20.39 -10.95
CA SER A 576 -4.43 -21.14 -11.91
C SER A 576 -4.39 -20.58 -13.34
N GLN A 577 -4.49 -19.25 -13.48
CA GLN A 577 -4.51 -18.60 -14.79
C GLN A 577 -3.14 -18.67 -15.49
N ALA A 578 -2.03 -18.59 -14.76
CA ALA A 578 -0.70 -18.75 -15.36
C ALA A 578 -0.48 -20.18 -15.89
N TYR A 579 -0.96 -21.19 -15.16
CA TYR A 579 -0.98 -22.57 -15.68
C TYR A 579 -1.86 -22.69 -16.92
N ASN A 580 -3.09 -22.14 -16.91
CA ASN A 580 -3.95 -22.16 -18.09
C ASN A 580 -3.27 -21.51 -19.31
N ASN A 581 -2.68 -20.33 -19.13
CA ASN A 581 -1.98 -19.60 -20.19
C ASN A 581 -0.74 -20.34 -20.69
N ARG A 582 0.01 -21.02 -19.81
CA ARG A 582 1.14 -21.87 -20.22
C ARG A 582 0.67 -23.13 -20.94
N GLY A 583 -0.47 -23.68 -20.56
CA GLY A 583 -1.14 -24.77 -21.29
C GLY A 583 -1.45 -24.38 -22.73
N VAL A 584 -2.04 -23.20 -22.92
CA VAL A 584 -2.34 -22.63 -24.25
C VAL A 584 -1.05 -22.44 -25.07
N LEU A 585 0.00 -21.90 -24.45
CA LEU A 585 1.31 -21.77 -25.11
C LEU A 585 1.91 -23.13 -25.50
N ASN A 586 1.80 -24.12 -24.62
CA ASN A 586 2.28 -25.48 -24.87
C ASN A 586 1.53 -26.15 -26.04
N GLU A 587 0.22 -25.91 -26.20
CA GLU A 587 -0.51 -26.34 -27.40
C GLU A 587 0.06 -25.70 -28.67
N LYS A 588 0.32 -24.39 -28.68
CA LYS A 588 0.95 -23.71 -29.83
C LYS A 588 2.33 -24.27 -30.17
N LEU A 589 3.07 -24.70 -29.15
CA LEU A 589 4.38 -25.36 -29.27
C LEU A 589 4.28 -26.87 -29.58
N ARG A 590 3.08 -27.43 -29.73
CA ARG A 590 2.81 -28.87 -29.91
C ARG A 590 3.32 -29.76 -28.77
N LYS A 591 3.50 -29.17 -27.57
CA LYS A 591 3.87 -29.83 -26.31
C LYS A 591 2.60 -30.36 -25.61
N VAL A 592 1.93 -31.32 -26.25
CA VAL A 592 0.57 -31.78 -25.86
C VAL A 592 0.51 -32.32 -24.43
N ARG A 593 1.49 -33.12 -24.01
CA ARG A 593 1.53 -33.68 -22.64
C ARG A 593 1.70 -32.60 -21.57
N GLN A 594 2.53 -31.59 -21.86
CA GLN A 594 2.73 -30.45 -20.96
C GLN A 594 1.48 -29.57 -20.88
N ALA A 595 0.78 -29.37 -22.00
CA ALA A 595 -0.48 -28.62 -22.02
C ALA A 595 -1.56 -29.28 -21.14
N GLU A 596 -1.74 -30.59 -21.26
CA GLU A 596 -2.69 -31.35 -20.42
C GLU A 596 -2.36 -31.26 -18.93
N ALA A 597 -1.06 -31.37 -18.58
CA ALA A 597 -0.58 -31.26 -17.21
C ALA A 597 -0.84 -29.85 -16.64
N ASP A 598 -0.60 -28.82 -17.44
CA ASP A 598 -0.83 -27.42 -17.04
C ASP A 598 -2.32 -27.12 -16.83
N TYR A 599 -3.20 -27.53 -17.74
CA TYR A 599 -4.64 -27.36 -17.52
C TYR A 599 -5.14 -28.11 -16.29
N THR A 600 -4.63 -29.32 -16.06
CA THR A 600 -4.98 -30.10 -14.86
C THR A 600 -4.52 -29.41 -13.58
N LYS A 601 -3.31 -28.81 -13.57
CA LYS A 601 -2.84 -27.99 -12.46
C LYS A 601 -3.67 -26.72 -12.27
N ALA A 602 -4.06 -26.05 -13.36
CA ALA A 602 -4.93 -24.88 -13.30
C ALA A 602 -6.26 -25.20 -12.60
N ILE A 603 -6.91 -26.30 -12.99
CA ILE A 603 -8.16 -26.77 -12.38
C ILE A 603 -7.98 -27.18 -10.91
N ALA A 604 -6.86 -27.83 -10.59
CA ALA A 604 -6.55 -28.22 -9.21
C ALA A 604 -6.33 -26.99 -8.31
N ALA A 605 -5.70 -25.95 -8.85
CA ALA A 605 -5.44 -24.69 -8.14
C ALA A 605 -6.72 -23.84 -7.96
N ASP A 606 -7.59 -23.82 -8.97
CA ASP A 606 -8.89 -23.14 -8.90
C ASP A 606 -9.96 -23.93 -9.67
N ARG A 607 -10.87 -24.56 -8.92
CA ARG A 607 -11.98 -25.35 -9.47
C ARG A 607 -13.06 -24.48 -10.13
N SER A 608 -13.00 -23.16 -10.00
CA SER A 608 -13.88 -22.21 -10.69
C SER A 608 -13.28 -21.69 -12.00
N ASN A 609 -12.07 -22.13 -12.39
CA ASN A 609 -11.46 -21.74 -13.65
C ASN A 609 -12.08 -22.52 -14.83
N TYR A 610 -13.25 -22.07 -15.28
CA TYR A 610 -13.99 -22.67 -16.38
C TYR A 610 -13.23 -22.62 -17.73
N GLU A 611 -12.30 -21.67 -17.92
CA GLU A 611 -11.46 -21.61 -19.11
C GLU A 611 -10.49 -22.79 -19.18
N ALA A 612 -9.89 -23.17 -18.05
CA ALA A 612 -8.98 -24.31 -17.99
C ALA A 612 -9.72 -25.63 -18.29
N TYR A 613 -10.95 -25.79 -17.79
CA TYR A 613 -11.82 -26.90 -18.18
C TYR A 613 -12.09 -26.90 -19.69
N ASN A 614 -12.54 -25.78 -20.25
CA ASN A 614 -12.81 -25.70 -21.67
C ASN A 614 -11.57 -25.97 -22.53
N ASN A 615 -10.41 -25.40 -22.19
CA ASN A 615 -9.18 -25.59 -22.95
C ASN A 615 -8.68 -27.04 -22.89
N ARG A 616 -8.79 -27.69 -21.72
CA ARG A 616 -8.49 -29.13 -21.61
C ARG A 616 -9.50 -29.99 -22.37
N GLY A 617 -10.78 -29.63 -22.35
CA GLY A 617 -11.82 -30.27 -23.15
C GLY A 617 -11.53 -30.18 -24.65
N VAL A 618 -11.09 -29.01 -25.14
CA VAL A 618 -10.64 -28.82 -26.53
C VAL A 618 -9.45 -29.72 -26.84
N LEU A 619 -8.46 -29.79 -25.93
CA LEU A 619 -7.30 -30.65 -26.08
C LEU A 619 -7.70 -32.14 -26.17
N TYR A 620 -8.65 -32.58 -25.34
CA TYR A 620 -9.20 -33.93 -25.38
C TYR A 620 -9.98 -34.21 -26.66
N GLY A 621 -10.79 -33.26 -27.14
CA GLY A 621 -11.47 -33.36 -28.43
C GLY A 621 -10.50 -33.59 -29.59
N LYS A 622 -9.39 -32.85 -29.63
CA LYS A 622 -8.31 -33.05 -30.64
C LYS A 622 -7.60 -34.40 -30.53
N GLN A 623 -7.65 -35.03 -29.37
CA GLN A 623 -7.12 -36.39 -29.12
C GLN A 623 -8.17 -37.48 -29.31
N GLU A 624 -9.38 -37.14 -29.81
CA GLU A 624 -10.53 -38.04 -29.96
C GLU A 624 -11.03 -38.64 -28.62
N LYS A 625 -10.65 -38.05 -27.49
CA LYS A 625 -11.12 -38.38 -26.13
C LYS A 625 -12.44 -37.68 -25.84
N TYR A 626 -13.47 -38.04 -26.62
CA TYR A 626 -14.75 -37.31 -26.64
C TYR A 626 -15.52 -37.37 -25.31
N ARG A 627 -15.37 -38.43 -24.51
CA ARG A 627 -16.06 -38.54 -23.21
C ARG A 627 -15.46 -37.58 -22.18
N GLU A 628 -14.14 -37.50 -22.14
CA GLU A 628 -13.40 -36.59 -21.28
C GLU A 628 -13.65 -35.14 -21.68
N ALA A 629 -13.69 -34.85 -22.98
CA ALA A 629 -14.07 -33.54 -23.49
C ALA A 629 -15.50 -33.13 -23.08
N GLU A 630 -16.48 -34.03 -23.20
CA GLU A 630 -17.87 -33.79 -22.76
C GLU A 630 -17.95 -33.41 -21.27
N LEU A 631 -17.18 -34.09 -20.41
CA LEU A 631 -17.13 -33.82 -18.96
C LEU A 631 -16.54 -32.45 -18.64
N ASP A 632 -15.43 -32.10 -19.31
CA ASP A 632 -14.75 -30.83 -19.11
C ASP A 632 -15.60 -29.65 -19.58
N PHE A 633 -16.23 -29.74 -20.76
CA PHE A 633 -17.15 -28.69 -21.21
C PHE A 633 -18.38 -28.55 -20.31
N THR A 634 -18.92 -29.67 -19.83
CA THR A 634 -20.04 -29.64 -18.88
C THR A 634 -19.65 -28.97 -17.57
N SER A 635 -18.43 -29.20 -17.08
CA SER A 635 -17.89 -28.53 -15.90
C SER A 635 -17.73 -27.03 -16.14
N ALA A 636 -17.19 -26.64 -17.30
CA ALA A 636 -17.05 -25.23 -17.67
C ALA A 636 -18.41 -24.50 -17.71
N ILE A 637 -19.43 -25.12 -18.31
CA ILE A 637 -20.80 -24.59 -18.41
C ILE A 637 -21.47 -24.50 -17.03
N ALA A 638 -21.27 -25.50 -16.16
CA ALA A 638 -21.81 -25.50 -14.81
C ALA A 638 -21.27 -24.35 -13.97
N ILE A 639 -20.01 -23.96 -14.21
CA ILE A 639 -19.37 -22.82 -13.54
C ILE A 639 -19.79 -21.49 -14.17
N ASN A 640 -19.81 -21.40 -15.50
CA ASN A 640 -20.23 -20.20 -16.24
C ASN A 640 -21.26 -20.56 -17.32
N THR A 641 -22.53 -20.35 -16.99
CA THR A 641 -23.68 -20.66 -17.87
C THR A 641 -23.76 -19.74 -19.09
N ASN A 642 -23.04 -18.62 -19.10
CA ASN A 642 -22.98 -17.66 -20.21
C ASN A 642 -21.71 -17.82 -21.07
N TYR A 643 -21.04 -18.98 -21.01
CA TYR A 643 -19.82 -19.24 -21.78
C TYR A 643 -20.12 -19.97 -23.10
N ALA A 644 -20.42 -19.20 -24.15
CA ALA A 644 -20.84 -19.68 -25.46
C ALA A 644 -19.86 -20.67 -26.12
N GLU A 645 -18.56 -20.49 -25.89
CA GLU A 645 -17.51 -21.35 -26.43
C GLU A 645 -17.61 -22.77 -25.90
N ALA A 646 -17.90 -22.96 -24.60
CA ALA A 646 -18.03 -24.31 -24.04
C ALA A 646 -19.27 -25.03 -24.59
N TYR A 647 -20.38 -24.33 -24.80
CA TYR A 647 -21.54 -24.89 -25.50
C TYR A 647 -21.20 -25.27 -26.93
N SER A 648 -20.56 -24.36 -27.68
CA SER A 648 -20.15 -24.63 -29.07
C SER A 648 -19.24 -25.86 -29.15
N ASN A 649 -18.24 -25.94 -28.26
CA ASN A 649 -17.28 -27.03 -28.24
C ASN A 649 -17.91 -28.37 -27.81
N ARG A 650 -18.85 -28.35 -26.85
CA ARG A 650 -19.59 -29.55 -26.45
C ARG A 650 -20.56 -29.99 -27.56
N GLY A 651 -21.20 -29.06 -28.25
CA GLY A 651 -22.02 -29.32 -29.43
C GLY A 651 -21.23 -30.05 -30.53
N LEU A 652 -19.99 -29.62 -30.80
CA LEU A 652 -19.10 -30.33 -31.73
C LEU A 652 -18.78 -31.76 -31.28
N VAL A 653 -18.48 -31.97 -30.00
CA VAL A 653 -18.29 -33.31 -29.43
C VAL A 653 -19.56 -34.16 -29.57
N TYR A 654 -20.74 -33.58 -29.42
CA TYR A 654 -22.01 -34.27 -29.63
C TYR A 654 -22.25 -34.68 -31.08
N VAL A 655 -21.81 -33.89 -32.06
CA VAL A 655 -21.83 -34.31 -33.47
C VAL A 655 -20.97 -35.56 -33.68
N GLU A 656 -19.76 -35.61 -33.12
CA GLU A 656 -18.85 -36.77 -33.23
C GLU A 656 -19.42 -38.01 -32.56
N LEU A 657 -20.09 -37.84 -31.42
CA LEU A 657 -20.80 -38.90 -30.72
C LEU A 657 -22.16 -39.27 -31.35
N ARG A 658 -22.53 -38.64 -32.47
CA ARG A 658 -23.84 -38.80 -33.16
C ARG A 658 -25.06 -38.50 -32.27
N LYS A 659 -24.88 -37.65 -31.26
CA LYS A 659 -25.94 -37.15 -30.37
C LYS A 659 -26.53 -35.85 -30.95
N TYR A 660 -27.09 -35.91 -32.17
CA TYR A 660 -27.40 -34.72 -32.96
C TYR A 660 -28.39 -33.75 -32.27
N GLN A 661 -29.40 -34.25 -31.56
CA GLN A 661 -30.33 -33.38 -30.84
C GLN A 661 -29.61 -32.54 -29.78
N ARG A 662 -28.73 -33.16 -28.98
CA ARG A 662 -27.95 -32.44 -27.97
C ARG A 662 -26.98 -31.44 -28.60
N ALA A 663 -26.45 -31.76 -29.79
CA ALA A 663 -25.60 -30.83 -30.52
C ALA A 663 -26.39 -29.57 -30.94
N VAL A 664 -27.61 -29.75 -31.46
CA VAL A 664 -28.52 -28.63 -31.80
C VAL A 664 -28.80 -27.78 -30.57
N ASP A 665 -29.20 -28.40 -29.45
CA ASP A 665 -29.51 -27.68 -28.20
C ASP A 665 -28.32 -26.81 -27.73
N ASP A 666 -27.11 -27.37 -27.75
CA ASP A 666 -25.88 -26.65 -27.36
C ASP A 666 -25.53 -25.52 -28.35
N PHE A 667 -25.67 -25.74 -29.65
CA PHE A 667 -25.43 -24.69 -30.65
C PHE A 667 -26.46 -23.56 -30.59
N GLU A 668 -27.73 -23.86 -30.36
CA GLU A 668 -28.76 -22.84 -30.16
C GLU A 668 -28.45 -21.97 -28.93
N GLN A 669 -28.07 -22.61 -27.82
CA GLN A 669 -27.66 -21.89 -26.61
C GLN A 669 -26.41 -21.02 -26.86
N ALA A 670 -25.40 -21.54 -27.54
CA ALA A 670 -24.22 -20.78 -27.90
C ALA A 670 -24.54 -19.58 -28.79
N ALA A 671 -25.41 -19.75 -29.80
CA ALA A 671 -25.86 -18.68 -30.68
C ALA A 671 -26.59 -17.59 -29.90
N GLN A 672 -27.48 -17.96 -28.99
CA GLN A 672 -28.19 -17.00 -28.15
C GLN A 672 -27.22 -16.17 -27.30
N ILE A 673 -26.23 -16.82 -26.68
CA ILE A 673 -25.23 -16.15 -25.85
C ILE A 673 -24.34 -15.24 -26.70
N PHE A 674 -23.83 -15.69 -27.86
CA PHE A 674 -23.02 -14.84 -28.75
C PHE A 674 -23.77 -13.58 -29.18
N LYS A 675 -25.07 -13.70 -29.47
CA LYS A 675 -25.92 -12.55 -29.80
C LYS A 675 -26.06 -11.58 -28.62
N GLN A 676 -26.23 -12.09 -27.40
CA GLN A 676 -26.26 -11.26 -26.18
C GLN A 676 -24.93 -10.54 -25.93
N GLN A 677 -23.81 -11.15 -26.33
CA GLN A 677 -22.46 -10.59 -26.21
C GLN A 677 -22.06 -9.67 -27.38
N ASP A 678 -22.97 -9.39 -28.32
CA ASP A 678 -22.72 -8.61 -29.54
C ASP A 678 -21.63 -9.21 -30.45
N ARG A 679 -21.45 -10.54 -30.39
CA ARG A 679 -20.51 -11.29 -31.22
C ARG A 679 -21.21 -11.84 -32.46
N MET A 680 -21.66 -10.92 -33.32
CA MET A 680 -22.51 -11.26 -34.47
C MET A 680 -21.81 -12.16 -35.50
N GLU A 681 -20.50 -12.07 -35.65
CA GLU A 681 -19.74 -12.97 -36.54
C GLU A 681 -19.78 -14.43 -36.05
N ASP A 682 -19.56 -14.65 -34.75
CA ASP A 682 -19.59 -15.99 -34.18
C ASP A 682 -21.02 -16.55 -34.14
N TYR A 683 -22.01 -15.69 -33.85
CA TYR A 683 -23.42 -16.04 -34.02
C TYR A 683 -23.71 -16.57 -35.43
N GLN A 684 -23.26 -15.87 -36.49
CA GLN A 684 -23.47 -16.29 -37.87
C GLN A 684 -22.81 -17.64 -38.17
N LYS A 685 -21.58 -17.86 -37.70
CA LYS A 685 -20.89 -19.16 -37.87
C LYS A 685 -21.68 -20.31 -37.22
N ILE A 686 -22.23 -20.11 -36.03
CA ILE A 686 -23.05 -21.13 -35.37
C ILE A 686 -24.36 -21.38 -36.15
N GLN A 687 -24.99 -20.34 -36.71
CA GLN A 687 -26.16 -20.48 -37.56
C GLN A 687 -25.88 -21.31 -38.83
N GLU A 688 -24.69 -21.20 -39.41
CA GLU A 688 -24.28 -22.03 -40.54
C GLU A 688 -24.09 -23.51 -40.16
N ILE A 689 -23.61 -23.77 -38.94
CA ILE A 689 -23.46 -25.13 -38.40
C ILE A 689 -24.82 -25.77 -38.12
N LEU A 690 -25.80 -25.00 -37.64
CA LEU A 690 -27.15 -25.49 -37.29
C LEU A 690 -27.94 -25.99 -38.51
N LYS A 691 -27.91 -25.26 -39.63
CA LYS A 691 -28.67 -25.57 -40.87
C LYS A 691 -28.62 -27.04 -41.31
N PRO A 692 -27.43 -27.68 -41.43
CA PRO A 692 -27.36 -29.09 -41.78
C PRO A 692 -27.76 -30.06 -40.66
N LEU A 693 -27.60 -29.68 -39.39
CA LEU A 693 -27.88 -30.54 -38.24
C LEU A 693 -29.37 -30.73 -38.01
N GLU A 694 -30.18 -29.69 -38.25
CA GLU A 694 -31.65 -29.74 -38.16
C GLU A 694 -32.30 -30.70 -39.17
N VAL A 695 -31.58 -31.04 -40.25
CA VAL A 695 -32.01 -32.04 -41.24
C VAL A 695 -31.69 -33.46 -40.75
N LEU A 696 -30.64 -33.63 -39.93
CA LEU A 696 -30.19 -34.92 -39.39
C LEU A 696 -30.93 -35.34 -38.12
N THR A 697 -31.70 -34.43 -37.50
CA THR A 697 -32.54 -34.69 -36.32
C THR A 697 -34.00 -35.06 -36.68
N LYS A 698 -34.36 -34.93 -37.96
CA LYS A 698 -35.64 -35.39 -38.54
C LYS A 698 -35.47 -36.78 -39.17
#